data_AF-A0A925G2D6-F1
#
_entry.id   AF-A0A925G2D6-F1
#
_cell.length_a   1.000
_cell.length_b   1.000
_cell.length_c   1.000
_cell.angle_alpha   90.00
_cell.angle_beta   90.00
_cell.angle_gamma   90.00
#
_symmetry.space_group_name_H-M   'P 1'
#
loop_
_entity.id
_entity.type
_entity.pdbx_description
1 polymer ?
#
loop_
_entity_poly.entity_id
_entity_poly.type
_entity_poly.pdbx_seq_one_letter_code
_entity_poly.pdbx_strand_id
1 'polypeptide(L)'
;MAVASPRPPATPTRASLPVVVQTSVEADAEWWVEPVKWVALAVFIIVPIFALLVQPLAGRVVWTIVVAALPLFIVLVGYHRWRRICPLAFFAQIPVRLRRPGTRKASDWLEHNYYYVAFTVFFVSLWLRLIATNGDGLSIATFFVLITLAALIFGALFTGKTWCNYICPLSFIEKIYTEPHGLRETNNSQCTKCTACKKSCPDINEENGYWKEIESRAKRFVYFAFPGLIFGFYFYYYMQSGTWSYYFGGSWTHEPGMIWRAFLPGSDAQTAGFFFLPVVPRAIASLLTLAACGMASYLLFGILERYVGVWLKRRDAETDAARVRHVMFTLAAFTAFLTFYTFAGAPTLWRLPWVFPHLFLIAVALTATLFLTRRLSRRQKEFAEETLGRSIIKRWAWTDMQPPKDLHEAFLIHTIRAKESARGEAHVLEAYKDAVRETVDNGFVTREEVQLLESLRNQLHIKKADHEKVMSALAEEERALISDPTKQISAEKRLQLETYARALERYLQRGLGAEGGPDDSFIQQLRDEYRVTKDEHAAVLDDLMGGEQGMASRVGEEISLIERAAQTIQALERKPAPTNDFLAELLRRRRARSIDRLMRGLSFTLEDEAKHDLRKGLSSSNDAERESVIESLRAIVPPAVAERILAAYRESISLKATLPTLTDMLYARTRSVDPFVRAVALYALCERDAVDTELLSRMMQDEHELVRETARIVIERAMSVEARGTTALPLGTVEKMIALRGAPVFSRLAPEHLVELARASREDFYDTDESLCVEGESGNEVFILLSGEVSILRRDDEGEDRLVGTEGVGTLIGEMAVLDPSPRAATVIATAGGVRVLRLNGEAFREALEDDPAIASGVIRTLAQRLRAVT
;
A
#
# COMPACT_ATOMS: atom_id res chain seq x y z
N MET A 1 12.87 62.89 12.92
CA MET A 1 12.71 62.58 11.48
C MET A 1 13.77 61.53 11.17
N ALA A 2 13.50 60.28 10.80
CA ALA A 2 12.45 59.73 9.95
C ALA A 2 11.94 58.37 10.45
N VAL A 3 10.79 58.00 9.89
CA VAL A 3 9.91 56.86 10.15
C VAL A 3 10.55 55.53 9.70
N ALA A 4 10.54 54.51 10.58
CA ALA A 4 10.76 53.12 10.19
C ALA A 4 9.40 52.39 10.17
N SER A 5 9.05 51.84 9.02
CA SER A 5 7.84 51.07 8.76
C SER A 5 7.80 49.74 9.51
N PRO A 6 6.64 49.28 10.03
CA PRO A 6 6.52 47.94 10.58
C PRO A 6 6.45 46.92 9.44
N ARG A 7 7.30 45.89 9.54
CA ARG A 7 7.26 44.68 8.69
C ARG A 7 5.86 44.03 8.76
N PRO A 8 5.34 43.47 7.65
CA PRO A 8 4.10 42.69 7.70
C PRO A 8 4.28 41.42 8.54
N PRO A 9 3.25 40.95 9.26
CA PRO A 9 3.33 39.72 10.02
C PRO A 9 3.55 38.53 9.08
N ALA A 10 4.51 37.66 9.45
CA ALA A 10 4.77 36.42 8.75
C ALA A 10 3.48 35.59 8.63
N THR A 11 3.10 35.25 7.41
CA THR A 11 2.11 34.21 7.12
C THR A 11 2.53 32.93 7.86
N PRO A 12 1.65 32.31 8.67
CA PRO A 12 1.97 31.05 9.29
C PRO A 12 2.09 30.01 8.17
N THR A 13 3.31 29.54 7.95
CA THR A 13 3.59 28.28 7.27
C THR A 13 2.67 27.23 7.88
N ARG A 14 1.80 26.63 7.06
CA ARG A 14 1.09 25.40 7.41
C ARG A 14 2.15 24.38 7.80
N ALA A 15 2.44 24.28 9.09
CA ALA A 15 3.13 23.14 9.64
C ALA A 15 2.26 21.94 9.26
N SER A 16 2.78 21.13 8.35
CA SER A 16 2.27 19.81 8.05
C SER A 16 2.17 19.05 9.37
N LEU A 17 0.97 19.05 9.96
CA LEU A 17 0.66 18.13 11.03
C LEU A 17 0.94 16.74 10.45
N PRO A 18 1.78 15.93 11.10
CA PRO A 18 1.92 14.55 10.67
C PRO A 18 0.53 13.96 10.74
N VAL A 19 0.00 13.54 9.58
CA VAL A 19 -1.11 12.60 9.52
C VAL A 19 -0.74 11.54 10.53
N VAL A 20 -1.54 11.39 11.58
CA VAL A 20 -1.28 10.44 12.66
C VAL A 20 -1.18 9.07 12.01
N VAL A 21 0.06 8.67 11.74
CA VAL A 21 0.46 7.32 11.39
C VAL A 21 0.25 6.54 12.66
N GLN A 22 -0.97 6.06 12.84
CA GLN A 22 -1.41 5.21 13.95
C GLN A 22 -0.81 3.80 13.86
N THR A 23 0.33 3.60 13.18
CA THR A 23 0.75 2.27 12.71
C THR A 23 1.93 1.64 13.44
N SER A 24 2.68 2.34 14.30
CA SER A 24 3.88 1.75 14.95
C SER A 24 3.65 1.27 16.38
N VAL A 25 2.89 1.98 17.21
CA VAL A 25 2.72 1.61 18.64
C VAL A 25 1.68 0.50 18.86
N GLU A 26 0.69 0.37 17.98
CA GLU A 26 -0.42 -0.58 18.14
C GLU A 26 -0.19 -1.91 17.41
N ALA A 27 0.72 -1.97 16.44
CA ALA A 27 1.09 -3.21 15.75
C ALA A 27 1.73 -4.25 16.70
N ASP A 28 2.44 -3.78 17.73
CA ASP A 28 3.05 -4.62 18.77
C ASP A 28 2.01 -5.19 19.76
N ALA A 29 0.80 -4.61 19.85
CA ALA A 29 -0.21 -4.99 20.85
C ALA A 29 -0.99 -6.28 20.53
N GLU A 30 -0.89 -6.81 19.31
CA GLU A 30 -1.71 -7.95 18.83
C GLU A 30 -0.92 -9.14 18.27
N TRP A 31 0.34 -9.28 18.65
CA TRP A 31 1.25 -10.35 18.18
C TRP A 31 0.70 -11.77 18.33
N TRP A 32 -0.19 -12.01 19.31
CA TRP A 32 -0.76 -13.32 19.61
C TRP A 32 -1.90 -13.75 18.66
N VAL A 33 -2.51 -12.82 17.91
CA VAL A 33 -3.68 -13.12 17.06
C VAL A 33 -3.31 -14.07 15.92
N GLU A 34 -2.15 -13.89 15.29
CA GLU A 34 -1.72 -14.69 14.15
C GLU A 34 -1.37 -16.15 14.55
N PRO A 35 -0.61 -16.41 15.63
CA PRO A 35 -0.44 -17.78 16.15
C PRO A 35 -1.77 -18.49 16.47
N VAL A 36 -2.70 -17.80 17.14
CA VAL A 36 -3.99 -18.38 17.52
C VAL A 36 -4.85 -18.72 16.31
N LYS A 37 -4.81 -17.89 15.25
CA LYS A 37 -5.45 -18.18 13.97
C LYS A 37 -4.93 -19.49 13.34
N TRP A 38 -3.62 -19.72 13.34
CA TRP A 38 -3.06 -20.97 12.80
C TRP A 38 -3.46 -22.20 13.62
N VAL A 39 -3.51 -22.07 14.95
CA VAL A 39 -4.03 -23.13 15.83
C VAL A 39 -5.52 -23.40 15.53
N ALA A 40 -6.34 -22.36 15.44
CA ALA A 40 -7.77 -22.50 15.12
C ALA A 40 -7.98 -23.17 13.75
N LEU A 41 -7.16 -22.81 12.75
CA LEU A 41 -7.20 -23.43 11.43
C LEU A 41 -6.79 -24.90 11.47
N ALA A 42 -5.71 -25.23 12.18
CA ALA A 42 -5.26 -26.61 12.36
C ALA A 42 -6.34 -27.46 13.04
N VAL A 43 -6.93 -26.98 14.13
CA VAL A 43 -8.04 -27.65 14.82
C VAL A 43 -9.21 -27.88 13.85
N PHE A 44 -9.59 -26.86 13.08
CA PHE A 44 -10.71 -26.96 12.14
C PHE A 44 -10.48 -27.99 11.02
N ILE A 45 -9.24 -28.11 10.52
CA ILE A 45 -8.86 -29.10 9.50
C ILE A 45 -8.75 -30.52 10.09
N ILE A 46 -8.30 -30.64 11.34
CA ILE A 46 -8.16 -31.93 12.03
C ILE A 46 -9.52 -32.52 12.41
N VAL A 47 -10.51 -31.68 12.77
CA VAL A 47 -11.86 -32.13 13.18
C VAL A 47 -12.50 -33.17 12.24
N PRO A 48 -12.58 -32.98 10.90
CA PRO A 48 -13.16 -34.00 10.01
C PRO A 48 -12.36 -35.30 10.00
N ILE A 49 -11.02 -35.24 10.05
CA ILE A 49 -10.15 -36.43 10.10
C ILE A 49 -10.36 -37.17 11.42
N PHE A 50 -10.35 -36.45 12.54
CA PHE A 50 -10.62 -36.97 13.86
C PHE A 50 -12.01 -37.59 13.96
N ALA A 51 -13.02 -36.98 13.33
CA ALA A 51 -14.38 -37.51 13.31
C ALA A 51 -14.48 -38.87 12.61
N LEU A 52 -13.70 -39.09 11.56
CA LEU A 52 -13.65 -40.37 10.84
C LEU A 52 -12.85 -41.44 11.59
N LEU A 53 -11.71 -41.06 12.18
CA LEU A 53 -10.79 -42.01 12.84
C LEU A 53 -11.21 -42.38 14.27
N VAL A 54 -11.87 -41.47 14.99
CA VAL A 54 -12.21 -41.61 16.42
C VAL A 54 -13.70 -41.37 16.65
N GLN A 55 -14.52 -42.09 15.88
CA GLN A 55 -16.00 -42.04 15.90
C GLN A 55 -16.65 -41.98 17.30
N PRO A 56 -16.27 -42.80 18.31
CA PRO A 56 -16.95 -42.78 19.61
C PRO A 56 -16.66 -41.55 20.47
N LEU A 57 -15.56 -40.83 20.20
CA LEU A 57 -15.18 -39.64 20.95
C LEU A 57 -15.45 -38.33 20.17
N ALA A 58 -15.58 -38.43 18.85
CA ALA A 58 -15.77 -37.32 17.93
C ALA A 58 -16.90 -36.37 18.33
N GLY A 59 -18.13 -36.89 18.44
CA GLY A 59 -19.30 -36.08 18.77
C GLY A 59 -19.16 -35.37 20.12
N ARG A 60 -18.57 -36.05 21.11
CA ARG A 60 -18.34 -35.46 22.43
C ARG A 60 -17.34 -34.32 22.35
N VAL A 61 -16.14 -34.55 21.82
CA VAL A 61 -15.09 -33.50 21.76
C VAL A 61 -15.57 -32.29 20.95
N VAL A 62 -16.14 -32.51 19.78
CA VAL A 62 -16.58 -31.42 18.90
C VAL A 62 -17.69 -30.60 19.55
N TRP A 63 -18.76 -31.24 20.01
CA TRP A 63 -19.97 -30.51 20.43
C TRP A 63 -19.98 -30.07 21.89
N THR A 64 -19.32 -30.79 22.80
CA THR A 64 -19.34 -30.47 24.23
C THR A 64 -18.06 -29.79 24.72
N ILE A 65 -16.98 -29.78 23.92
CA ILE A 65 -15.74 -29.06 24.26
C ILE A 65 -15.52 -27.90 23.28
N VAL A 66 -15.26 -28.19 22.00
CA VAL A 66 -14.83 -27.17 21.02
C VAL A 66 -15.94 -26.15 20.77
N VAL A 67 -17.15 -26.59 20.42
CA VAL A 67 -18.28 -25.69 20.13
C VAL A 67 -18.81 -25.03 21.41
N ALA A 68 -18.74 -25.71 22.56
CA ALA A 68 -19.17 -25.13 23.84
C ALA A 68 -18.25 -23.99 24.30
N ALA A 69 -16.96 -24.04 24.00
CA ALA A 69 -16.01 -22.98 24.31
C ALA A 69 -16.16 -21.73 23.43
N LEU A 70 -16.79 -21.86 22.25
CA LEU A 70 -16.77 -20.84 21.20
C LEU A 70 -17.46 -19.51 21.60
N PRO A 71 -18.70 -19.48 22.13
CA PRO A 71 -19.34 -18.21 22.49
C PRO A 71 -18.58 -17.42 23.56
N LEU A 72 -18.07 -18.09 24.59
CA LEU A 72 -17.24 -17.49 25.63
C LEU A 72 -15.95 -16.92 25.04
N PHE A 73 -15.29 -17.66 24.14
CA PHE A 73 -14.11 -17.18 23.44
C PHE A 73 -14.39 -15.91 22.62
N ILE A 74 -15.50 -15.87 21.87
CA ILE A 74 -15.92 -14.70 21.07
C ILE A 74 -16.13 -13.47 21.97
N VAL A 75 -16.84 -13.63 23.09
CA VAL A 75 -17.10 -12.54 24.05
C VAL A 75 -15.80 -11.99 24.65
N LEU A 76 -14.86 -12.86 25.01
CA LEU A 76 -13.59 -12.47 25.65
C LEU A 76 -12.62 -11.82 24.67
N VAL A 77 -12.54 -12.33 23.44
CA VAL A 77 -11.60 -11.88 22.41
C VAL A 77 -12.07 -10.62 21.71
N GLY A 78 -13.38 -10.47 21.51
CA GLY A 78 -14.01 -9.36 20.80
C GLY A 78 -14.18 -9.63 19.30
N TYR A 79 -15.08 -8.85 18.68
CA TYR A 79 -15.54 -9.03 17.29
C TYR A 79 -14.39 -9.02 16.27
N HIS A 80 -13.58 -7.96 16.25
CA HIS A 80 -12.56 -7.76 15.22
C HIS A 80 -11.47 -8.86 15.24
N ARG A 81 -11.04 -9.27 16.44
CA ARG A 81 -10.04 -10.35 16.58
C ARG A 81 -10.62 -11.70 16.21
N TRP A 82 -11.85 -12.00 16.61
CA TRP A 82 -12.55 -13.23 16.20
C TRP A 82 -12.64 -13.35 14.68
N ARG A 83 -13.00 -12.27 13.98
CA ARG A 83 -13.06 -12.23 12.50
C ARG A 83 -11.71 -12.52 11.83
N ARG A 84 -10.58 -12.27 12.50
CA ARG A 84 -9.23 -12.60 12.02
C ARG A 84 -8.82 -14.05 12.32
N ILE A 85 -9.32 -14.61 13.42
CA ILE A 85 -9.02 -15.97 13.89
C ILE A 85 -9.91 -17.02 13.21
N CYS A 86 -11.13 -16.65 12.80
CA CYS A 86 -12.14 -17.57 12.27
C CYS A 86 -11.65 -18.37 11.04
N PRO A 87 -11.65 -19.72 11.09
CA PRO A 87 -11.25 -20.56 9.96
C PRO A 87 -12.12 -20.37 8.71
N LEU A 88 -13.44 -20.22 8.85
CA LEU A 88 -14.33 -20.00 7.71
C LEU A 88 -14.04 -18.67 6.99
N ALA A 89 -13.69 -17.62 7.75
CA ALA A 89 -13.25 -16.35 7.16
C ALA A 89 -11.93 -16.50 6.39
N PHE A 90 -11.02 -17.35 6.88
CA PHE A 90 -9.78 -17.68 6.16
C PHE A 90 -10.07 -18.36 4.82
N PHE A 91 -10.90 -19.41 4.80
CA PHE A 91 -11.24 -20.15 3.58
C PHE A 91 -11.97 -19.28 2.56
N ALA A 92 -12.90 -18.43 3.00
CA ALA A 92 -13.57 -17.47 2.12
C ALA A 92 -12.62 -16.45 1.46
N GLN A 93 -11.43 -16.22 2.03
CA GLN A 93 -10.43 -15.30 1.49
C GLN A 93 -9.36 -15.97 0.63
N ILE A 94 -9.35 -17.32 0.51
CA ILE A 94 -8.38 -18.03 -0.33
C ILE A 94 -8.41 -17.55 -1.79
N PRO A 95 -9.57 -17.37 -2.46
CA PRO A 95 -9.61 -16.92 -3.85
C PRO A 95 -8.93 -15.56 -4.06
N VAL A 96 -9.09 -14.64 -3.11
CA VAL A 96 -8.40 -13.34 -3.11
C VAL A 96 -6.88 -13.52 -3.00
N ARG A 97 -6.41 -14.40 -2.10
CA ARG A 97 -4.97 -14.70 -1.95
C ARG A 97 -4.37 -15.36 -3.19
N LEU A 98 -5.15 -16.14 -3.92
CA LEU A 98 -4.76 -16.79 -5.19
C LEU A 98 -4.93 -15.86 -6.41
N ARG A 99 -5.14 -14.55 -6.21
CA ARG A 99 -5.35 -13.55 -7.29
C ARG A 99 -6.54 -13.86 -8.21
N ARG A 100 -7.55 -14.57 -7.71
CA ARG A 100 -8.82 -14.83 -8.39
C ARG A 100 -9.99 -14.38 -7.49
N PRO A 101 -10.10 -13.07 -7.17
CA PRO A 101 -11.14 -12.58 -6.28
C PRO A 101 -12.52 -12.73 -6.93
N GLY A 102 -13.53 -13.04 -6.11
CA GLY A 102 -14.92 -12.92 -6.54
C GLY A 102 -15.26 -11.49 -6.90
N THR A 103 -16.08 -11.32 -7.94
CA THR A 103 -16.39 -10.01 -8.51
C THR A 103 -17.80 -9.55 -8.15
N ARG A 104 -18.75 -10.45 -7.85
CA ARG A 104 -20.15 -10.09 -7.64
C ARG A 104 -20.34 -9.34 -6.31
N LYS A 105 -21.07 -8.22 -6.32
CA LYS A 105 -21.55 -7.58 -5.09
C LYS A 105 -22.80 -8.31 -4.60
N ALA A 106 -23.05 -8.26 -3.29
CA ALA A 106 -24.33 -8.69 -2.74
C ALA A 106 -25.47 -7.91 -3.42
N SER A 107 -26.56 -8.60 -3.76
CA SER A 107 -27.75 -7.95 -4.30
C SER A 107 -28.46 -7.11 -3.23
N ASP A 108 -29.25 -6.12 -3.65
CA ASP A 108 -30.01 -5.29 -2.71
C ASP A 108 -30.97 -6.14 -1.85
N TRP A 109 -31.56 -7.20 -2.43
CA TRP A 109 -32.39 -8.12 -1.66
C TRP A 109 -31.60 -8.79 -0.53
N LEU A 110 -30.38 -9.26 -0.81
CA LEU A 110 -29.53 -9.88 0.19
C LEU A 110 -29.10 -8.85 1.24
N GLU A 111 -28.89 -7.60 0.84
CA GLU A 111 -28.53 -6.51 1.74
C GLU A 111 -29.60 -6.22 2.80
N HIS A 112 -30.88 -6.25 2.42
CA HIS A 112 -31.98 -5.98 3.35
C HIS A 112 -32.39 -7.21 4.18
N ASN A 113 -32.19 -8.43 3.65
CA ASN A 113 -32.70 -9.67 4.25
C ASN A 113 -31.63 -10.55 4.92
N TYR A 114 -30.39 -10.08 5.03
CA TYR A 114 -29.27 -10.90 5.46
C TYR A 114 -29.42 -11.54 6.84
N TYR A 115 -30.06 -10.84 7.79
CA TYR A 115 -30.36 -11.40 9.12
C TYR A 115 -31.26 -12.63 9.02
N TYR A 116 -32.27 -12.62 8.13
CA TYR A 116 -33.11 -13.78 7.90
C TYR A 116 -32.33 -14.91 7.22
N VAL A 117 -31.50 -14.61 6.23
CA VAL A 117 -30.67 -15.61 5.54
C VAL A 117 -29.74 -16.31 6.52
N ALA A 118 -28.95 -15.56 7.28
CA ALA A 118 -28.02 -16.12 8.26
C ALA A 118 -28.76 -16.91 9.36
N PHE A 119 -29.91 -16.41 9.83
CA PHE A 119 -30.74 -17.10 10.82
C PHE A 119 -31.31 -18.41 10.27
N THR A 120 -31.79 -18.44 9.02
CA THR A 120 -32.29 -19.65 8.37
C THR A 120 -31.19 -20.67 8.16
N VAL A 121 -30.00 -20.25 7.70
CA VAL A 121 -28.85 -21.16 7.56
C VAL A 121 -28.48 -21.75 8.94
N PHE A 122 -28.45 -20.92 9.99
CA PHE A 122 -28.19 -21.40 11.34
C PHE A 122 -29.28 -22.33 11.88
N PHE A 123 -30.55 -22.01 11.66
CA PHE A 123 -31.69 -22.83 12.06
C PHE A 123 -31.64 -24.22 11.39
N VAL A 124 -31.39 -24.27 10.09
CA VAL A 124 -31.21 -25.53 9.35
C VAL A 124 -29.97 -26.28 9.85
N SER A 125 -28.89 -25.57 10.18
CA SER A 125 -27.67 -26.18 10.76
C SER A 125 -27.93 -26.80 12.13
N LEU A 126 -28.73 -26.15 12.98
CA LEU A 126 -29.15 -26.70 14.28
C LEU A 126 -30.09 -27.90 14.13
N TRP A 127 -31.00 -27.84 13.17
CA TRP A 127 -31.88 -28.96 12.86
C TRP A 127 -31.08 -30.16 12.37
N LEU A 128 -30.17 -29.96 11.40
CA LEU A 128 -29.25 -30.98 10.91
C LEU A 128 -28.39 -31.57 12.05
N ARG A 129 -28.00 -30.72 13.01
CA ARG A 129 -27.28 -31.17 14.20
C ARG A 129 -28.10 -32.16 15.03
N LEU A 130 -29.38 -31.89 15.26
CA LEU A 130 -30.26 -32.77 16.03
C LEU A 130 -30.57 -34.11 15.35
N ILE A 131 -30.49 -34.18 14.02
CA ILE A 131 -30.88 -35.38 13.25
C ILE A 131 -29.71 -36.16 12.63
N ALA A 132 -28.50 -35.57 12.57
CA ALA A 132 -27.37 -36.19 11.90
C ALA A 132 -26.04 -35.98 12.65
N THR A 133 -25.57 -34.74 12.78
CA THR A 133 -24.15 -34.50 13.12
C THR A 133 -23.80 -34.71 14.58
N ASN A 134 -24.75 -34.96 15.48
CA ASN A 134 -24.48 -35.12 16.90
C ASN A 134 -23.84 -36.47 17.26
N GLY A 135 -24.26 -37.55 16.59
CA GLY A 135 -23.91 -38.92 16.97
C GLY A 135 -23.05 -39.68 15.96
N ASP A 136 -22.82 -39.11 14.77
CA ASP A 136 -22.22 -39.79 13.63
C ASP A 136 -21.02 -39.01 13.08
N GLY A 137 -19.83 -39.61 13.12
CA GLY A 137 -18.58 -38.95 12.72
C GLY A 137 -18.50 -38.67 11.22
N LEU A 138 -19.12 -39.51 10.38
CA LEU A 138 -19.21 -39.25 8.94
C LEU A 138 -20.05 -38.00 8.65
N SER A 139 -21.17 -37.84 9.34
CA SER A 139 -22.03 -36.66 9.24
C SER A 139 -21.31 -35.39 9.73
N ILE A 140 -20.52 -35.47 10.80
CA ILE A 140 -19.66 -34.36 11.26
C ILE A 140 -18.64 -33.98 10.18
N ALA A 141 -17.87 -34.96 9.68
CA ALA A 141 -16.85 -34.71 8.67
C ALA A 141 -17.46 -34.07 7.40
N THR A 142 -18.58 -34.62 6.94
CA THR A 142 -19.33 -34.11 5.77
C THR A 142 -19.80 -32.68 5.99
N PHE A 143 -20.36 -32.37 7.17
CA PHE A 143 -20.81 -31.01 7.51
C PHE A 143 -19.65 -30.00 7.44
N PHE A 144 -18.51 -30.30 8.05
CA PHE A 144 -17.34 -29.41 8.05
C PHE A 144 -16.75 -29.23 6.65
N VAL A 145 -16.71 -30.28 5.82
CA VAL A 145 -16.27 -30.18 4.42
C VAL A 145 -17.22 -29.31 3.60
N LEU A 146 -18.54 -29.53 3.71
CA LEU A 146 -19.53 -28.78 2.94
C LEU A 146 -19.55 -27.29 3.31
N ILE A 147 -19.49 -26.94 4.59
CA ILE A 147 -19.46 -25.53 4.99
C ILE A 147 -18.16 -24.83 4.57
N THR A 148 -17.04 -25.57 4.54
CA THR A 148 -15.75 -25.08 4.04
C THR A 148 -15.81 -24.81 2.53
N LEU A 149 -16.36 -25.77 1.77
CA LEU A 149 -16.55 -25.62 0.34
C LEU A 149 -17.50 -24.46 0.03
N ALA A 150 -18.59 -24.30 0.79
CA ALA A 150 -19.49 -23.17 0.66
C ALA A 150 -18.76 -21.83 0.89
N ALA A 151 -17.98 -21.71 1.97
CA ALA A 151 -17.19 -20.51 2.24
C ALA A 151 -16.23 -20.18 1.09
N LEU A 152 -15.54 -21.19 0.54
CA LEU A 152 -14.61 -21.02 -0.59
C LEU A 152 -15.34 -20.62 -1.88
N ILE A 153 -16.46 -21.27 -2.22
CA ILE A 153 -17.28 -20.94 -3.39
C ILE A 153 -17.81 -19.52 -3.29
N PHE A 154 -18.36 -19.12 -2.14
CA PHE A 154 -18.85 -17.76 -1.94
C PHE A 154 -17.72 -16.73 -2.04
N GLY A 155 -16.52 -17.03 -1.53
CA GLY A 155 -15.34 -16.19 -1.69
C GLY A 155 -14.85 -16.05 -3.13
N ALA A 156 -15.09 -17.06 -3.97
CA ALA A 156 -14.74 -17.06 -5.39
C ALA A 156 -15.79 -16.36 -6.25
N LEU A 157 -17.04 -16.26 -5.77
CA LEU A 157 -18.14 -15.61 -6.50
C LEU A 157 -18.31 -14.14 -6.11
N PHE A 158 -18.22 -13.84 -4.81
CA PHE A 158 -18.55 -12.53 -4.24
C PHE A 158 -17.32 -11.79 -3.70
N THR A 159 -17.38 -10.46 -3.68
CA THR A 159 -16.27 -9.60 -3.24
C THR A 159 -16.11 -9.57 -1.72
N GLY A 160 -14.89 -9.26 -1.26
CA GLY A 160 -14.60 -8.90 0.13
C GLY A 160 -15.01 -9.97 1.15
N LYS A 161 -15.69 -9.54 2.22
CA LYS A 161 -16.15 -10.41 3.32
C LYS A 161 -17.65 -10.76 3.19
N THR A 162 -18.17 -10.91 1.97
CA THR A 162 -19.61 -11.16 1.73
C THR A 162 -20.12 -12.41 2.46
N TRP A 163 -19.37 -13.53 2.45
CA TRP A 163 -19.72 -14.74 3.21
C TRP A 163 -19.96 -14.44 4.70
N CYS A 164 -18.97 -13.78 5.31
CA CYS A 164 -18.94 -13.42 6.72
C CYS A 164 -20.09 -12.49 7.13
N ASN A 165 -20.50 -11.59 6.23
CA ASN A 165 -21.51 -10.56 6.50
C ASN A 165 -22.95 -10.98 6.17
N TYR A 166 -23.16 -11.85 5.18
CA TYR A 166 -24.49 -12.12 4.64
C TYR A 166 -24.97 -13.57 4.79
N ILE A 167 -24.07 -14.55 4.78
CA ILE A 167 -24.44 -15.98 4.65
C ILE A 167 -24.02 -16.81 5.87
N CYS A 168 -22.88 -16.47 6.47
CA CYS A 168 -22.29 -17.24 7.56
C CYS A 168 -23.29 -17.41 8.73
N PRO A 169 -23.56 -18.65 9.19
CA PRO A 169 -24.51 -18.90 10.28
C PRO A 169 -24.07 -18.30 11.62
N LEU A 170 -22.79 -18.00 11.79
CA LEU A 170 -22.25 -17.35 13.00
C LEU A 170 -22.32 -15.82 12.96
N SER A 171 -22.64 -15.21 11.81
CA SER A 171 -22.55 -13.76 11.60
C SER A 171 -23.41 -12.92 12.54
N PHE A 172 -24.63 -13.38 12.86
CA PHE A 172 -25.49 -12.69 13.82
C PHE A 172 -25.17 -13.09 15.26
N ILE A 173 -24.57 -14.27 15.49
CA ILE A 173 -24.25 -14.77 16.84
C ILE A 173 -23.09 -13.99 17.44
N GLU A 174 -22.02 -13.80 16.66
CA GLU A 174 -20.92 -12.93 17.08
C GLU A 174 -21.45 -11.53 17.42
N LYS A 175 -22.32 -10.95 16.58
CA LYS A 175 -22.97 -9.65 16.83
C LYS A 175 -23.85 -9.62 18.08
N ILE A 176 -24.66 -10.66 18.34
CA ILE A 176 -25.49 -10.75 19.55
C ILE A 176 -24.61 -10.64 20.81
N TYR A 177 -23.44 -11.25 20.77
CA TYR A 177 -22.52 -11.35 21.91
C TYR A 177 -21.44 -10.26 21.96
N THR A 178 -21.21 -9.48 20.90
CA THR A 178 -20.18 -8.42 20.87
C THR A 178 -20.71 -7.01 20.68
N GLU A 179 -21.83 -6.79 19.97
CA GLU A 179 -22.36 -5.44 19.75
C GLU A 179 -22.99 -4.86 21.04
N PRO A 180 -22.99 -3.53 21.27
CA PRO A 180 -22.40 -2.47 20.44
C PRO A 180 -20.88 -2.37 20.59
N HIS A 181 -20.32 -2.83 21.71
CA HIS A 181 -18.88 -2.87 21.97
C HIS A 181 -18.55 -4.12 22.80
N GLY A 182 -17.53 -4.87 22.38
CA GLY A 182 -17.02 -6.02 23.11
C GLY A 182 -16.34 -5.62 24.44
N LEU A 183 -15.87 -6.61 25.21
CA LEU A 183 -15.18 -6.33 26.49
C LEU A 183 -13.85 -5.57 26.35
N ARG A 184 -13.32 -5.44 25.14
CA ARG A 184 -12.10 -4.71 24.79
C ARG A 184 -12.30 -3.98 23.46
N GLU A 185 -12.04 -2.67 23.43
CA GLU A 185 -11.91 -1.93 22.18
C GLU A 185 -10.73 -2.48 21.39
N THR A 186 -10.94 -2.67 20.09
CA THR A 186 -9.94 -3.23 19.19
C THR A 186 -9.93 -2.45 17.90
N ASN A 187 -8.75 -2.35 17.31
CA ASN A 187 -8.64 -1.80 15.97
C ASN A 187 -9.45 -2.66 15.00
N ASN A 188 -10.14 -1.94 14.13
CA ASN A 188 -11.00 -2.44 13.08
C ASN A 188 -10.31 -3.64 12.39
N SER A 189 -11.02 -4.74 12.18
CA SER A 189 -10.54 -5.92 11.43
C SER A 189 -10.47 -5.67 9.92
N GLN A 190 -10.04 -4.46 9.55
CA GLN A 190 -10.08 -3.92 8.20
C GLN A 190 -9.55 -4.99 7.25
N CYS A 191 -10.28 -5.19 6.17
CA CYS A 191 -9.76 -6.01 5.10
C CYS A 191 -8.44 -5.37 4.65
N THR A 192 -7.41 -6.18 4.44
CA THR A 192 -6.15 -5.69 3.85
C THR A 192 -6.39 -4.98 2.51
N LYS A 193 -7.51 -5.31 1.84
CA LYS A 193 -8.06 -4.63 0.67
C LYS A 193 -9.57 -4.42 0.88
N CYS A 194 -10.04 -3.16 0.89
CA CYS A 194 -11.48 -2.87 0.98
C CYS A 194 -12.11 -2.85 -0.41
N THR A 195 -13.25 -3.52 -0.59
CA THR A 195 -14.03 -3.56 -1.85
C THR A 195 -15.45 -3.03 -1.67
N ALA A 196 -15.72 -2.32 -0.56
CA ALA A 196 -17.05 -1.83 -0.18
C ALA A 196 -18.17 -2.90 -0.28
N CYS A 197 -17.89 -4.10 0.23
CA CYS A 197 -18.75 -5.27 0.08
C CYS A 197 -20.09 -5.22 0.87
N LYS A 198 -20.18 -4.39 1.91
CA LYS A 198 -21.39 -4.19 2.74
C LYS A 198 -21.51 -2.73 3.16
N LYS A 199 -22.72 -2.14 3.09
CA LYS A 199 -23.01 -0.82 3.69
C LYS A 199 -22.97 -0.90 5.23
N SER A 200 -22.44 0.13 5.87
CA SER A 200 -22.25 0.19 7.33
C SER A 200 -21.49 -1.04 7.83
N CYS A 201 -20.33 -1.29 7.23
CA CYS A 201 -19.57 -2.52 7.46
C CYS A 201 -19.10 -2.63 8.93
N PRO A 202 -19.49 -3.68 9.68
CA PRO A 202 -19.08 -3.84 11.07
C PRO A 202 -17.58 -4.11 11.22
N ASP A 203 -16.87 -4.53 10.17
CA ASP A 203 -15.39 -4.63 10.18
C ASP A 203 -14.71 -3.25 10.15
N ILE A 204 -15.41 -2.17 9.76
CA ILE A 204 -14.91 -0.79 9.80
C ILE A 204 -15.32 -0.13 11.11
N ASN A 205 -16.60 -0.21 11.49
CA ASN A 205 -17.06 0.34 12.76
C ASN A 205 -18.29 -0.46 13.23
N GLU A 206 -18.06 -1.39 14.16
CA GLU A 206 -19.10 -2.28 14.69
C GLU A 206 -20.21 -1.48 15.38
N GLU A 207 -19.86 -0.51 16.24
CA GLU A 207 -20.84 0.28 16.99
C GLU A 207 -21.69 1.18 16.08
N ASN A 208 -21.09 1.82 15.08
CA ASN A 208 -21.84 2.61 14.10
C ASN A 208 -22.86 1.74 13.34
N GLY A 209 -22.42 0.57 12.86
CA GLY A 209 -23.29 -0.39 12.21
C GLY A 209 -24.42 -0.88 13.14
N TYR A 210 -24.12 -1.08 14.43
CA TYR A 210 -25.11 -1.47 15.42
C TYR A 210 -26.23 -0.44 15.57
N TRP A 211 -25.87 0.83 15.78
CA TRP A 211 -26.85 1.91 15.99
C TRP A 211 -27.66 2.20 14.73
N LYS A 212 -27.04 2.13 13.53
CA LYS A 212 -27.76 2.27 12.26
C LYS A 212 -28.76 1.15 11.99
N GLU A 213 -28.48 -0.06 12.45
CA GLU A 213 -29.34 -1.22 12.24
C GLU A 213 -30.28 -1.49 13.44
N ILE A 214 -30.31 -0.63 14.47
CA ILE A 214 -30.99 -0.93 15.73
C ILE A 214 -32.50 -1.13 15.56
N GLU A 215 -33.15 -0.33 14.71
CA GLU A 215 -34.58 -0.41 14.44
C GLU A 215 -34.97 -1.45 13.37
N SER A 216 -33.99 -2.18 12.83
CA SER A 216 -34.23 -3.20 11.80
C SER A 216 -35.19 -4.28 12.29
N ARG A 217 -36.26 -4.52 11.51
CA ARG A 217 -37.24 -5.59 11.77
C ARG A 217 -36.60 -6.98 11.75
N ALA A 218 -35.63 -7.19 10.86
CA ALA A 218 -34.94 -8.48 10.74
C ALA A 218 -34.04 -8.73 11.94
N LYS A 219 -33.25 -7.72 12.36
CA LYS A 219 -32.43 -7.78 13.57
C LYS A 219 -33.29 -8.03 14.82
N ARG A 220 -34.42 -7.31 14.94
CA ARG A 220 -35.41 -7.50 16.00
C ARG A 220 -35.90 -8.94 16.10
N PHE A 221 -36.32 -9.51 14.98
CA PHE A 221 -36.80 -10.90 14.95
C PHE A 221 -35.73 -11.88 15.43
N VAL A 222 -34.53 -11.79 14.87
CA VAL A 222 -33.42 -12.71 15.18
C VAL A 222 -33.02 -12.63 16.65
N TYR A 223 -32.81 -11.43 17.20
CA TYR A 223 -32.40 -11.26 18.59
C TYR A 223 -33.44 -11.78 19.58
N PHE A 224 -34.73 -11.58 19.30
CA PHE A 224 -35.80 -12.02 20.20
C PHE A 224 -36.11 -13.52 20.06
N ALA A 225 -35.93 -14.11 18.88
CA ALA A 225 -36.16 -15.54 18.67
C ALA A 225 -34.99 -16.41 19.19
N PHE A 226 -33.77 -15.88 19.19
CA PHE A 226 -32.55 -16.64 19.49
C PHE A 226 -32.51 -17.30 20.89
N PRO A 227 -32.91 -16.67 22.01
CA PRO A 227 -32.95 -17.32 23.31
C PRO A 227 -33.85 -18.56 23.32
N GLY A 228 -35.04 -18.45 22.74
CA GLY A 228 -35.96 -19.57 22.57
C GLY A 228 -35.42 -20.65 21.65
N LEU A 229 -34.68 -20.30 20.61
CA LEU A 229 -34.06 -21.27 19.72
C LEU A 229 -32.99 -22.12 20.44
N ILE A 230 -32.14 -21.47 21.26
CA ILE A 230 -31.16 -22.16 22.12
C ILE A 230 -31.87 -23.07 23.11
N PHE A 231 -32.89 -22.55 23.80
CA PHE A 231 -33.67 -23.35 24.74
C PHE A 231 -34.31 -24.56 24.03
N GLY A 232 -34.96 -24.34 22.88
CA GLY A 232 -35.62 -25.37 22.09
C GLY A 232 -34.67 -26.48 21.65
N PHE A 233 -33.42 -26.15 21.31
CA PHE A 233 -32.40 -27.15 20.97
C PHE A 233 -32.16 -28.14 22.12
N TYR A 234 -31.99 -27.64 23.35
CA TYR A 234 -31.77 -28.49 24.52
C TYR A 234 -33.07 -29.15 25.01
N PHE A 235 -34.17 -28.41 25.00
CA PHE A 235 -35.48 -28.87 25.41
C PHE A 235 -36.01 -30.00 24.54
N TYR A 236 -35.62 -30.06 23.26
CA TYR A 236 -35.95 -31.19 22.39
C TYR A 236 -35.50 -32.54 22.98
N TYR A 237 -34.33 -32.61 23.61
CA TYR A 237 -33.87 -33.87 24.25
C TYR A 237 -34.81 -34.33 25.37
N TYR A 238 -35.38 -33.39 26.13
CA TYR A 238 -36.40 -33.71 27.12
C TYR A 238 -37.71 -34.15 26.45
N MET A 239 -38.13 -33.45 25.39
CA MET A 239 -39.33 -33.82 24.61
C MET A 239 -39.20 -35.21 23.95
N GLN A 240 -37.98 -35.63 23.65
CA GLN A 240 -37.66 -36.93 23.07
C GLN A 240 -37.66 -38.07 24.09
N SER A 241 -37.06 -37.88 25.27
CA SER A 241 -36.83 -38.97 26.25
C SER A 241 -37.75 -38.91 27.49
N GLY A 242 -38.45 -37.79 27.69
CA GLY A 242 -39.21 -37.49 28.92
C GLY A 242 -38.36 -37.13 30.13
N THR A 243 -37.02 -37.14 30.02
CA THR A 243 -36.09 -36.93 31.15
C THR A 243 -34.79 -36.23 30.72
N TRP A 244 -34.20 -35.44 31.61
CA TRP A 244 -32.92 -34.75 31.33
C TRP A 244 -31.69 -35.67 31.39
N SER A 245 -31.83 -36.88 31.96
CA SER A 245 -30.74 -37.84 32.10
C SER A 245 -30.14 -38.26 30.76
N TYR A 246 -30.97 -38.35 29.71
CA TYR A 246 -30.50 -38.66 28.35
C TYR A 246 -29.53 -37.58 27.81
N TYR A 247 -29.85 -36.30 27.99
CA TYR A 247 -28.96 -35.21 27.54
C TYR A 247 -27.67 -35.18 28.38
N PHE A 248 -27.79 -35.12 29.71
CA PHE A 248 -26.63 -34.98 30.59
C PHE A 248 -25.75 -36.22 30.66
N GLY A 249 -26.30 -37.42 30.41
CA GLY A 249 -25.53 -38.65 30.26
C GLY A 249 -24.63 -38.64 29.02
N GLY A 250 -24.98 -37.84 28.00
CA GLY A 250 -24.19 -37.69 26.78
C GLY A 250 -24.23 -38.91 25.86
N SER A 251 -25.28 -39.74 25.93
CA SER A 251 -25.48 -40.88 25.02
C SER A 251 -25.68 -40.44 23.57
N TRP A 252 -26.35 -39.30 23.38
CA TRP A 252 -26.60 -38.69 22.07
C TRP A 252 -25.34 -38.34 21.27
N THR A 253 -24.15 -38.34 21.89
CA THR A 253 -22.88 -38.06 21.20
C THR A 253 -22.33 -39.25 20.41
N HIS A 254 -22.98 -40.42 20.50
CA HIS A 254 -22.54 -41.65 19.83
C HIS A 254 -23.75 -42.49 19.36
N GLU A 255 -24.31 -42.08 18.24
CA GLU A 255 -25.50 -42.69 17.61
C GLU A 255 -25.27 -42.76 16.09
N PRO A 256 -24.56 -43.80 15.59
CA PRO A 256 -24.21 -43.91 14.18
C PRO A 256 -25.46 -44.09 13.31
N GLY A 257 -25.45 -43.50 12.11
CA GLY A 257 -26.56 -43.61 11.16
C GLY A 257 -27.86 -42.90 11.57
N MET A 258 -27.79 -41.92 12.49
CA MET A 258 -28.95 -41.16 12.99
C MET A 258 -29.79 -40.54 11.85
N ILE A 259 -29.15 -40.05 10.79
CA ILE A 259 -29.82 -39.37 9.67
C ILE A 259 -30.85 -40.27 8.97
N TRP A 260 -30.56 -41.57 8.85
CA TRP A 260 -31.44 -42.54 8.20
C TRP A 260 -32.64 -42.90 9.06
N ARG A 261 -32.48 -42.86 10.39
CA ARG A 261 -33.54 -43.18 11.36
C ARG A 261 -34.40 -41.98 11.71
N ALA A 262 -33.89 -40.76 11.55
CA ALA A 262 -34.57 -39.54 11.97
C ALA A 262 -35.92 -39.30 11.26
N PHE A 263 -36.11 -39.85 10.07
CA PHE A 263 -37.35 -39.72 9.28
C PHE A 263 -38.35 -40.86 9.52
N LEU A 264 -37.98 -41.87 10.31
CA LEU A 264 -38.85 -42.99 10.64
C LEU A 264 -39.52 -42.74 12.00
N PRO A 265 -40.78 -43.19 12.19
CA PRO A 265 -41.39 -43.22 13.51
C PRO A 265 -40.68 -44.24 14.39
N GLY A 266 -40.68 -43.98 15.70
CA GLY A 266 -39.90 -44.78 16.65
C GLY A 266 -40.35 -44.54 18.09
N SER A 267 -40.16 -45.54 18.95
CA SER A 267 -40.65 -45.52 20.33
C SER A 267 -39.55 -45.48 21.39
N ASP A 268 -38.28 -45.55 21.00
CA ASP A 268 -37.14 -45.47 21.91
C ASP A 268 -36.54 -44.05 21.92
N ALA A 269 -35.72 -43.73 22.92
CA ALA A 269 -35.12 -42.39 23.06
C ALA A 269 -34.19 -42.01 21.89
N GLN A 270 -33.78 -42.97 21.05
CA GLN A 270 -32.91 -42.72 19.90
C GLN A 270 -33.70 -42.32 18.65
N THR A 271 -34.87 -42.94 18.44
CA THR A 271 -35.69 -42.82 17.22
C THR A 271 -36.99 -42.06 17.41
N ALA A 272 -37.51 -41.96 18.63
CA ALA A 272 -38.72 -41.19 18.91
C ALA A 272 -38.52 -39.70 18.63
N GLY A 273 -39.52 -39.08 18.02
CA GLY A 273 -39.61 -37.62 17.95
C GLY A 273 -40.12 -37.01 19.25
N PHE A 274 -41.20 -37.56 19.80
CA PHE A 274 -41.73 -37.22 21.12
C PHE A 274 -41.94 -38.46 21.96
N PHE A 275 -41.58 -38.43 23.25
CA PHE A 275 -41.79 -39.58 24.15
C PHE A 275 -43.28 -39.92 24.29
N PHE A 276 -44.17 -38.92 24.22
CA PHE A 276 -45.62 -39.07 24.33
C PHE A 276 -46.34 -39.23 22.98
N LEU A 277 -45.64 -39.01 21.87
CA LEU A 277 -46.21 -39.12 20.51
C LEU A 277 -45.18 -39.73 19.55
N PRO A 278 -44.85 -41.03 19.71
CA PRO A 278 -43.76 -41.71 18.99
C PRO A 278 -44.00 -41.84 17.48
N VAL A 279 -45.25 -41.61 17.03
CA VAL A 279 -45.62 -41.60 15.61
C VAL A 279 -44.96 -40.44 14.86
N VAL A 280 -44.65 -39.33 15.54
CA VAL A 280 -43.98 -38.19 14.90
C VAL A 280 -42.48 -38.49 14.77
N PRO A 281 -41.91 -38.49 13.55
CA PRO A 281 -40.48 -38.68 13.35
C PRO A 281 -39.64 -37.60 14.04
N ARG A 282 -38.46 -37.97 14.51
CA ARG A 282 -37.46 -37.07 15.10
C ARG A 282 -37.17 -35.84 14.25
N ALA A 283 -37.09 -35.99 12.93
CA ALA A 283 -36.87 -34.88 12.02
C ALA A 283 -37.98 -33.81 12.11
N ILE A 284 -39.25 -34.22 12.20
CA ILE A 284 -40.37 -33.29 12.29
C ILE A 284 -40.49 -32.74 13.71
N ALA A 285 -40.37 -33.59 14.74
CA ALA A 285 -40.50 -33.19 16.13
C ALA A 285 -39.45 -32.15 16.55
N SER A 286 -38.18 -32.35 16.16
CA SER A 286 -37.10 -31.40 16.43
C SER A 286 -37.32 -30.06 15.71
N LEU A 287 -37.76 -30.08 14.45
CA LEU A 287 -38.07 -28.86 13.69
C LEU A 287 -39.20 -28.06 14.36
N LEU A 288 -40.29 -28.73 14.72
CA LEU A 288 -41.45 -28.13 15.39
C LEU A 288 -41.06 -27.56 16.76
N THR A 289 -40.23 -28.28 17.53
CA THR A 289 -39.75 -27.81 18.83
C THR A 289 -38.91 -26.55 18.70
N LEU A 290 -37.95 -26.53 17.76
CA LEU A 290 -37.12 -25.34 17.50
C LEU A 290 -37.96 -24.14 17.06
N ALA A 291 -38.89 -24.34 16.12
CA ALA A 291 -39.76 -23.28 15.62
C ALA A 291 -40.72 -22.75 16.70
N ALA A 292 -41.34 -23.63 17.47
CA ALA A 292 -42.26 -23.27 18.55
C ALA A 292 -41.56 -22.49 19.66
N CYS A 293 -40.40 -22.96 20.15
CA CYS A 293 -39.64 -22.26 21.18
C CYS A 293 -39.10 -20.91 20.69
N GLY A 294 -38.60 -20.85 19.45
CA GLY A 294 -38.16 -19.60 18.82
C GLY A 294 -39.30 -18.57 18.70
N MET A 295 -40.47 -19.00 18.24
CA MET A 295 -41.66 -18.15 18.12
C MET A 295 -42.17 -17.70 19.51
N ALA A 296 -42.22 -18.61 20.48
CA ALA A 296 -42.62 -18.28 21.85
C ALA A 296 -41.71 -17.21 22.47
N SER A 297 -40.38 -17.34 22.28
CA SER A 297 -39.41 -16.33 22.71
C SER A 297 -39.61 -15.00 21.98
N TYR A 298 -39.81 -15.01 20.67
CA TYR A 298 -40.10 -13.79 19.91
C TYR A 298 -41.34 -13.04 20.45
N LEU A 299 -42.43 -13.77 20.73
CA LEU A 299 -43.66 -13.20 21.28
C LEU A 299 -43.44 -12.68 22.71
N LEU A 300 -42.74 -13.45 23.55
CA LEU A 300 -42.43 -13.07 24.93
C LEU A 300 -41.61 -11.77 24.98
N PHE A 301 -40.49 -11.71 24.26
CA PHE A 301 -39.65 -10.50 24.20
C PHE A 301 -40.38 -9.33 23.54
N GLY A 302 -41.29 -9.60 22.59
CA GLY A 302 -42.17 -8.59 22.01
C GLY A 302 -43.20 -8.01 23.00
N ILE A 303 -43.68 -8.81 23.96
CA ILE A 303 -44.54 -8.35 25.05
C ILE A 303 -43.70 -7.56 26.08
N LEU A 304 -42.56 -8.12 26.50
CA LEU A 304 -41.63 -7.47 27.44
C LEU A 304 -41.18 -6.11 26.94
N GLU A 305 -40.87 -5.98 25.64
CA GLU A 305 -40.52 -4.72 25.02
C GLU A 305 -41.56 -3.62 25.24
N ARG A 306 -42.86 -3.94 25.14
CA ARG A 306 -43.92 -2.94 25.37
C ARG A 306 -43.93 -2.48 26.83
N TYR A 307 -43.79 -3.43 27.76
CA TYR A 307 -43.76 -3.11 29.19
C TYR A 307 -42.51 -2.32 29.59
N VAL A 308 -41.34 -2.77 29.15
CA VAL A 308 -40.05 -2.10 29.40
C VAL A 308 -40.05 -0.71 28.76
N GLY A 309 -40.61 -0.56 27.56
CA GLY A 309 -40.75 0.75 26.92
C GLY A 309 -41.59 1.73 27.73
N VAL A 310 -42.75 1.31 28.25
CA VAL A 310 -43.58 2.13 29.15
C VAL A 310 -42.85 2.44 30.45
N TRP A 311 -42.16 1.44 31.03
CA TRP A 311 -41.43 1.61 32.28
C TRP A 311 -40.25 2.58 32.15
N LEU A 312 -39.46 2.48 31.08
CA LEU A 312 -38.35 3.40 30.81
C LEU A 312 -38.86 4.82 30.58
N LYS A 313 -39.91 5.00 29.77
CA LYS A 313 -40.53 6.31 29.53
C LYS A 313 -41.08 6.98 30.79
N ARG A 314 -41.53 6.20 31.78
CA ARG A 314 -41.97 6.73 33.09
C ARG A 314 -40.80 7.24 33.94
N ARG A 315 -39.60 6.66 33.80
CA ARG A 315 -38.41 7.07 34.53
C ARG A 315 -37.64 8.20 33.84
N ASP A 316 -37.66 8.19 32.52
CA ASP A 316 -36.96 9.15 31.68
C ASP A 316 -37.83 9.46 30.46
N ALA A 317 -38.43 10.65 30.49
CA ALA A 317 -39.38 11.10 29.47
C ALA A 317 -38.75 11.23 28.08
N GLU A 318 -37.43 11.40 28.00
CA GLU A 318 -36.67 11.52 26.74
C GLU A 318 -36.27 10.16 26.15
N THR A 319 -36.76 9.04 26.70
CA THR A 319 -36.46 7.69 26.18
C THR A 319 -36.98 7.51 24.75
N ASP A 320 -36.05 7.28 23.81
CA ASP A 320 -36.30 6.94 22.42
C ASP A 320 -36.55 5.42 22.19
N ALA A 321 -37.00 5.07 20.98
CA ALA A 321 -37.24 3.67 20.62
C ALA A 321 -35.93 2.85 20.55
N ALA A 322 -34.83 3.48 20.12
CA ALA A 322 -33.49 2.90 20.07
C ALA A 322 -33.01 2.44 21.46
N ARG A 323 -33.24 3.21 22.53
CA ARG A 323 -32.88 2.81 23.90
C ARG A 323 -33.69 1.63 24.41
N VAL A 324 -35.00 1.62 24.17
CA VAL A 324 -35.84 0.45 24.53
C VAL A 324 -35.32 -0.79 23.82
N ARG A 325 -35.07 -0.67 22.51
CA ARG A 325 -34.53 -1.74 21.66
C ARG A 325 -33.18 -2.23 22.15
N HIS A 326 -32.28 -1.32 22.51
CA HIS A 326 -30.95 -1.61 23.04
C HIS A 326 -31.02 -2.45 24.33
N VAL A 327 -31.85 -2.03 25.29
CA VAL A 327 -32.08 -2.77 26.54
C VAL A 327 -32.65 -4.16 26.24
N MET A 328 -33.63 -4.27 25.35
CA MET A 328 -34.24 -5.55 25.01
C MET A 328 -33.27 -6.50 24.28
N PHE A 329 -32.43 -6.00 23.38
CA PHE A 329 -31.37 -6.80 22.74
C PHE A 329 -30.34 -7.28 23.74
N THR A 330 -30.00 -6.44 24.73
CA THR A 330 -29.08 -6.79 25.80
C THR A 330 -29.64 -7.89 26.69
N LEU A 331 -30.91 -7.77 27.10
CA LEU A 331 -31.60 -8.80 27.87
C LEU A 331 -31.72 -10.11 27.09
N ALA A 332 -32.08 -10.06 25.80
CA ALA A 332 -32.17 -11.25 24.96
C ALA A 332 -30.79 -11.95 24.82
N ALA A 333 -29.72 -11.20 24.55
CA ALA A 333 -28.37 -11.74 24.46
C ALA A 333 -27.92 -12.37 25.79
N PHE A 334 -28.20 -11.71 26.91
CA PHE A 334 -27.90 -12.22 28.25
C PHE A 334 -28.65 -13.52 28.55
N THR A 335 -29.96 -13.57 28.29
CA THR A 335 -30.78 -14.77 28.45
C THR A 335 -30.28 -15.91 27.55
N ALA A 336 -29.95 -15.62 26.28
CA ALA A 336 -29.37 -16.59 25.36
C ALA A 336 -28.05 -17.16 25.88
N PHE A 337 -27.14 -16.30 26.36
CA PHE A 337 -25.83 -16.71 26.87
C PHE A 337 -25.95 -17.61 28.11
N LEU A 338 -26.76 -17.24 29.10
CA LEU A 338 -26.98 -18.05 30.29
C LEU A 338 -27.70 -19.37 29.98
N THR A 339 -28.72 -19.33 29.11
CA THR A 339 -29.44 -20.54 28.69
C THR A 339 -28.49 -21.51 27.99
N PHE A 340 -27.62 -21.01 27.11
CA PHE A 340 -26.61 -21.83 26.44
C PHE A 340 -25.71 -22.54 27.43
N TYR A 341 -25.07 -21.80 28.35
CA TYR A 341 -24.11 -22.36 29.31
C TYR A 341 -24.72 -23.15 30.46
N THR A 342 -26.05 -23.12 30.63
CA THR A 342 -26.76 -24.03 31.54
C THR A 342 -26.68 -25.48 31.03
N PHE A 343 -26.65 -25.69 29.71
CA PHE A 343 -26.65 -27.02 29.10
C PHE A 343 -25.34 -27.35 28.36
N ALA A 344 -24.71 -26.37 27.72
CA ALA A 344 -23.52 -26.56 26.89
C ALA A 344 -22.34 -27.07 27.72
N GLY A 345 -21.67 -28.11 27.22
CA GLY A 345 -20.49 -28.70 27.87
C GLY A 345 -20.77 -29.53 29.12
N ALA A 346 -21.96 -29.41 29.74
CA ALA A 346 -22.33 -30.13 30.95
C ALA A 346 -22.07 -31.66 30.90
N PRO A 347 -22.38 -32.39 29.80
CA PRO A 347 -22.13 -33.84 29.73
C PRO A 347 -20.66 -34.27 29.88
N THR A 348 -19.72 -33.37 29.55
CA THR A 348 -18.29 -33.59 29.74
C THR A 348 -17.80 -32.98 31.05
N LEU A 349 -18.23 -31.76 31.38
CA LEU A 349 -17.82 -31.07 32.59
C LEU A 349 -18.17 -31.87 33.84
N TRP A 350 -19.37 -32.47 33.92
CA TRP A 350 -19.79 -33.24 35.10
C TRP A 350 -19.01 -34.53 35.33
N ARG A 351 -18.15 -34.94 34.37
CA ARG A 351 -17.23 -36.07 34.55
C ARG A 351 -15.89 -35.65 35.16
N LEU A 352 -15.60 -34.35 35.21
CA LEU A 352 -14.43 -33.80 35.86
C LEU A 352 -14.66 -33.73 37.38
N PRO A 353 -13.59 -33.60 38.19
CA PRO A 353 -13.72 -33.35 39.62
C PRO A 353 -14.66 -32.17 39.91
N TRP A 354 -15.41 -32.28 41.01
CA TRP A 354 -16.53 -31.40 41.35
C TRP A 354 -16.20 -29.89 41.28
N VAL A 355 -14.95 -29.50 41.50
CA VAL A 355 -14.49 -28.10 41.46
C VAL A 355 -14.61 -27.48 40.05
N PHE A 356 -14.30 -28.23 38.99
CA PHE A 356 -14.19 -27.65 37.64
C PHE A 356 -15.52 -27.16 37.05
N PRO A 357 -16.64 -27.92 37.12
CA PRO A 357 -17.95 -27.43 36.69
C PRO A 357 -18.38 -26.14 37.39
N HIS A 358 -18.15 -26.05 38.71
CA HIS A 358 -18.53 -24.87 39.48
C HIS A 358 -17.66 -23.66 39.13
N LEU A 359 -16.35 -23.81 39.01
CA LEU A 359 -15.46 -22.72 38.56
C LEU A 359 -15.84 -22.22 37.16
N PHE A 360 -16.17 -23.14 36.25
CA PHE A 360 -16.61 -22.79 34.91
C PHE A 360 -17.92 -21.98 34.93
N LEU A 361 -18.93 -22.43 35.68
CA LEU A 361 -20.19 -21.70 35.81
C LEU A 361 -20.02 -20.33 36.49
N ILE A 362 -19.13 -20.21 37.48
CA ILE A 362 -18.77 -18.92 38.08
C ILE A 362 -18.14 -18.00 37.04
N ALA A 363 -17.20 -18.49 36.24
CA ALA A 363 -16.57 -17.70 35.17
C ALA A 363 -17.59 -17.23 34.12
N VAL A 364 -18.53 -18.10 33.72
CA VAL A 364 -19.65 -17.77 32.83
C VAL A 364 -20.53 -16.69 33.44
N ALA A 365 -20.93 -16.83 34.71
CA ALA A 365 -21.79 -15.86 35.40
C ALA A 365 -21.11 -14.49 35.56
N LEU A 366 -19.82 -14.47 35.91
CA LEU A 366 -19.02 -13.25 35.99
C LEU A 366 -18.92 -12.56 34.62
N THR A 367 -18.63 -13.33 33.56
CA THR A 367 -18.54 -12.81 32.20
C THR A 367 -19.89 -12.26 31.73
N ALA A 368 -20.98 -12.99 31.96
CA ALA A 368 -22.33 -12.57 31.62
C ALA A 368 -22.74 -11.29 32.37
N THR A 369 -22.36 -11.17 33.65
CA THR A 369 -22.66 -9.98 34.46
C THR A 369 -21.87 -8.77 33.97
N LEU A 370 -20.57 -8.92 33.71
CA LEU A 370 -19.72 -7.86 33.15
C LEU A 370 -20.22 -7.40 31.77
N PHE A 371 -20.63 -8.35 30.93
CA PHE A 371 -21.24 -8.06 29.64
C PHE A 371 -22.55 -7.29 29.80
N LEU A 372 -23.43 -7.72 30.71
CA LEU A 372 -24.72 -7.07 30.97
C LEU A 372 -24.55 -5.64 31.47
N THR A 373 -23.69 -5.41 32.47
CA THR A 373 -23.50 -4.09 33.07
C THR A 373 -22.92 -3.08 32.08
N ARG A 374 -21.87 -3.47 31.35
CA ARG A 374 -21.23 -2.60 30.35
C ARG A 374 -22.15 -2.30 29.17
N ARG A 375 -22.90 -3.30 28.70
CA ARG A 375 -23.80 -3.10 27.57
C ARG A 375 -24.94 -2.18 27.96
N LEU A 376 -25.61 -2.41 29.10
CA LEU A 376 -26.72 -1.56 29.56
C LEU A 376 -26.32 -0.12 29.88
N SER A 377 -25.06 0.14 30.25
CA SER A 377 -24.59 1.50 30.48
C SER A 377 -24.40 2.30 29.20
N ARG A 378 -24.13 1.65 28.06
CA ARG A 378 -23.77 2.32 26.81
C ARG A 378 -24.98 2.97 26.14
N ARG A 379 -24.86 4.24 25.75
CA ARG A 379 -25.92 4.99 25.06
C ARG A 379 -25.51 5.44 23.67
N GLN A 380 -26.47 5.52 22.75
CA GLN A 380 -26.25 6.08 21.40
C GLN A 380 -25.74 7.51 21.44
N LYS A 381 -26.22 8.31 22.41
CA LYS A 381 -25.77 9.68 22.63
C LYS A 381 -24.27 9.75 22.95
N GLU A 382 -23.78 8.89 23.84
CA GLU A 382 -22.36 8.85 24.21
C GLU A 382 -21.48 8.51 23.01
N PHE A 383 -21.93 7.55 22.18
CA PHE A 383 -21.22 7.21 20.93
C PHE A 383 -21.15 8.40 19.95
N ALA A 384 -22.24 9.16 19.81
CA ALA A 384 -22.25 10.35 18.97
C ALA A 384 -21.29 11.42 19.51
N GLU A 385 -21.31 11.68 20.82
CA GLU A 385 -20.39 12.62 21.49
C GLU A 385 -18.92 12.22 21.34
N GLU A 386 -18.59 10.94 21.48
CA GLU A 386 -17.23 10.43 21.30
C GLU A 386 -16.75 10.50 19.85
N THR A 387 -17.65 10.24 18.89
CA THR A 387 -17.35 10.39 17.46
C THR A 387 -16.96 11.83 17.14
N LEU A 388 -17.71 12.78 17.71
CA LEU A 388 -17.40 14.21 17.61
C LEU A 388 -16.11 14.56 18.33
N GLY A 389 -15.89 14.06 19.54
CA GLY A 389 -14.63 14.19 20.26
C GLY A 389 -13.43 13.76 19.42
N ARG A 390 -13.53 12.62 18.69
CA ARG A 390 -12.48 12.17 17.76
C ARG A 390 -12.22 13.19 16.65
N SER A 391 -13.29 13.75 16.05
CA SER A 391 -13.15 14.78 15.01
C SER A 391 -12.49 16.05 15.54
N ILE A 392 -12.82 16.46 16.76
CA ILE A 392 -12.29 17.63 17.45
C ILE A 392 -10.81 17.45 17.78
N ILE A 393 -10.40 16.29 18.32
CA ILE A 393 -9.00 15.99 18.62
C ILE A 393 -8.14 16.04 17.34
N LYS A 394 -8.63 15.49 16.22
CA LYS A 394 -7.90 15.54 14.93
C LYS A 394 -7.60 16.98 14.49
N ARG A 395 -8.44 17.93 14.88
CA ARG A 395 -8.32 19.36 14.53
C ARG A 395 -8.14 20.23 15.77
N TRP A 396 -7.43 19.71 16.78
CA TRP A 396 -7.28 20.39 18.06
C TRP A 396 -6.59 21.75 17.89
N ALA A 397 -7.37 22.82 18.05
CA ALA A 397 -6.94 24.19 17.78
C ALA A 397 -6.41 24.93 19.01
N TRP A 398 -6.54 24.33 20.21
CA TRP A 398 -6.18 24.97 21.48
C TRP A 398 -4.69 24.81 21.76
N THR A 399 -3.92 25.88 21.62
CA THR A 399 -2.46 25.88 21.82
C THR A 399 -2.07 25.84 23.30
N ASP A 400 -3.00 26.12 24.21
CA ASP A 400 -2.78 26.24 25.65
C ASP A 400 -3.03 24.93 26.43
N MET A 401 -3.55 23.88 25.76
CA MET A 401 -3.83 22.59 26.37
C MET A 401 -3.58 21.46 25.38
N GLN A 402 -2.98 20.37 25.84
CA GLN A 402 -2.87 19.15 25.02
C GLN A 402 -4.24 18.47 24.88
N PRO A 403 -4.55 17.84 23.73
CA PRO A 403 -5.80 17.12 23.58
C PRO A 403 -5.89 16.00 24.64
N PRO A 404 -7.01 15.91 25.39
CA PRO A 404 -7.19 14.88 26.39
C PRO A 404 -7.26 13.49 25.74
N LYS A 405 -6.89 12.46 26.51
CA LYS A 405 -6.92 11.08 26.03
C LYS A 405 -8.33 10.51 25.96
N ASP A 406 -9.24 10.99 26.81
CA ASP A 406 -10.64 10.61 26.78
C ASP A 406 -11.41 11.45 25.75
N LEU A 407 -12.17 10.77 24.89
CA LEU A 407 -12.91 11.40 23.78
C LEU A 407 -14.09 12.21 24.29
N HIS A 408 -14.74 11.74 25.37
CA HIS A 408 -15.84 12.46 25.99
C HIS A 408 -15.32 13.73 26.68
N GLU A 409 -14.20 13.65 27.41
CA GLU A 409 -13.52 14.81 27.97
C GLU A 409 -13.13 15.84 26.88
N ALA A 410 -12.63 15.39 25.72
CA ALA A 410 -12.33 16.28 24.59
C ALA A 410 -13.56 17.05 24.12
N PHE A 411 -14.70 16.36 23.98
CA PHE A 411 -15.97 16.98 23.60
C PHE A 411 -16.44 17.98 24.67
N LEU A 412 -16.36 17.64 25.96
CA LEU A 412 -16.75 18.51 27.06
C LEU A 412 -15.88 19.77 27.15
N ILE A 413 -14.56 19.63 27.09
CA ILE A 413 -13.63 20.77 27.13
C ILE A 413 -13.90 21.71 25.96
N HIS A 414 -14.10 21.14 24.77
CA HIS A 414 -14.43 21.93 23.58
C HIS A 414 -15.77 22.65 23.71
N THR A 415 -16.82 21.98 24.19
CA THR A 415 -18.15 22.59 24.36
C THR A 415 -18.20 23.65 25.46
N ILE A 416 -17.46 23.48 26.56
CA ILE A 416 -17.38 24.47 27.64
C ILE A 416 -16.65 25.72 27.16
N ARG A 417 -15.45 25.59 26.58
CA ARG A 417 -14.68 26.73 26.08
C ARG A 417 -15.36 27.44 24.93
N ALA A 418 -16.12 26.71 24.13
CA ALA A 418 -16.91 27.30 23.07
C ALA A 418 -18.00 28.25 23.59
N LYS A 419 -18.58 27.98 24.77
CA LYS A 419 -19.57 28.86 25.41
C LYS A 419 -18.95 30.15 25.96
N GLU A 420 -17.64 30.18 26.21
CA GLU A 420 -16.96 31.29 26.88
C GLU A 420 -16.37 32.33 25.91
N SER A 421 -16.40 32.10 24.59
CA SER A 421 -15.80 33.00 23.60
C SER A 421 -16.58 33.06 22.29
N ALA A 422 -16.69 34.24 21.66
CA ALA A 422 -17.25 34.39 20.31
C ALA A 422 -16.45 33.61 19.25
N ARG A 423 -15.15 33.39 19.48
CA ARG A 423 -14.30 32.50 18.68
C ARG A 423 -14.71 31.03 18.85
N GLY A 424 -15.15 30.69 20.05
CA GLY A 424 -15.65 29.38 20.45
C GLY A 424 -16.98 29.01 19.79
N GLU A 425 -17.91 29.97 19.69
CA GLU A 425 -19.20 29.79 19.00
C GLU A 425 -18.99 29.48 17.50
N ALA A 426 -18.07 30.18 16.83
CA ALA A 426 -17.68 29.89 15.45
C ALA A 426 -17.05 28.49 15.28
N HIS A 427 -16.19 28.07 16.22
CA HIS A 427 -15.60 26.73 16.21
C HIS A 427 -16.64 25.62 16.49
N VAL A 428 -17.63 25.85 17.35
CA VAL A 428 -18.75 24.90 17.53
C VAL A 428 -19.62 24.83 16.29
N LEU A 429 -19.86 25.95 15.62
CA LEU A 429 -20.58 25.96 14.36
C LEU A 429 -19.83 25.17 13.28
N GLU A 430 -18.51 25.30 13.21
CA GLU A 430 -17.66 24.58 12.25
C GLU A 430 -17.55 23.09 12.60
N ALA A 431 -17.37 22.74 13.89
CA ALA A 431 -17.39 21.35 14.34
C ALA A 431 -18.77 20.70 14.13
N TYR A 432 -19.85 21.44 14.32
CA TYR A 432 -21.21 21.00 14.00
C TYR A 432 -21.42 20.87 12.50
N LYS A 433 -20.90 21.79 11.69
CA LYS A 433 -20.90 21.69 10.22
C LYS A 433 -20.15 20.44 9.76
N ASP A 434 -18.99 20.15 10.32
CA ASP A 434 -18.20 18.94 10.04
C ASP A 434 -18.92 17.67 10.52
N ALA A 435 -19.58 17.70 11.69
CA ALA A 435 -20.39 16.61 12.20
C ALA A 435 -21.57 16.28 11.29
N VAL A 436 -22.28 17.32 10.86
CA VAL A 436 -23.38 17.21 9.90
C VAL A 436 -22.82 16.68 8.58
N ARG A 437 -21.71 17.22 8.08
CA ARG A 437 -21.02 16.74 6.88
C ARG A 437 -20.62 15.27 6.99
N GLU A 438 -20.04 14.83 8.09
CA GLU A 438 -19.66 13.42 8.31
C GLU A 438 -20.90 12.52 8.38
N THR A 439 -21.97 13.00 9.01
CA THR A 439 -23.25 12.28 9.09
C THR A 439 -23.88 12.14 7.69
N VAL A 440 -23.85 13.21 6.89
CA VAL A 440 -24.40 13.25 5.52
C VAL A 440 -23.52 12.46 4.52
N ASP A 441 -22.19 12.58 4.62
CA ASP A 441 -21.18 11.85 3.83
C ASP A 441 -21.35 10.33 3.95
N ASN A 442 -21.89 9.86 5.08
CA ASN A 442 -22.12 8.44 5.33
C ASN A 442 -23.33 7.84 4.57
N GLY A 443 -24.00 8.65 3.73
CA GLY A 443 -24.94 8.20 2.71
C GLY A 443 -26.36 7.98 3.23
N PHE A 444 -27.24 8.94 2.89
CA PHE A 444 -28.68 9.05 3.17
C PHE A 444 -29.04 9.47 4.59
N VAL A 445 -29.46 10.74 4.74
CA VAL A 445 -30.13 11.24 5.95
C VAL A 445 -31.47 10.52 6.11
N THR A 446 -31.46 9.38 6.80
CA THR A 446 -32.68 8.68 7.21
C THR A 446 -33.42 9.54 8.24
N ARG A 447 -34.72 9.27 8.46
CA ARG A 447 -35.51 9.99 9.49
C ARG A 447 -34.87 9.91 10.88
N GLU A 448 -34.11 8.85 11.14
CA GLU A 448 -33.34 8.59 12.36
C GLU A 448 -32.08 9.46 12.43
N GLU A 449 -31.40 9.70 11.31
CA GLU A 449 -30.25 10.61 11.24
C GLU A 449 -30.67 12.08 11.35
N VAL A 450 -31.84 12.46 10.83
CA VAL A 450 -32.45 13.77 11.13
C VAL A 450 -32.65 13.94 12.63
N GLN A 451 -33.17 12.91 13.32
CA GLN A 451 -33.37 12.95 14.77
C GLN A 451 -32.04 13.01 15.54
N LEU A 452 -30.99 12.33 15.05
CA LEU A 452 -29.64 12.43 15.62
C LEU A 452 -29.08 13.85 15.47
N LEU A 453 -29.20 14.44 14.27
CA LEU A 453 -28.74 15.80 13.99
C LEU A 453 -29.55 16.86 14.76
N GLU A 454 -30.85 16.64 14.95
CA GLU A 454 -31.72 17.49 15.78
C GLU A 454 -31.37 17.36 17.27
N SER A 455 -31.13 16.14 17.75
CA SER A 455 -30.65 15.88 19.11
C SER A 455 -29.29 16.57 19.35
N LEU A 456 -28.37 16.44 18.40
CA LEU A 456 -27.06 17.07 18.45
C LEU A 456 -27.17 18.60 18.43
N ARG A 457 -28.01 19.16 17.55
CA ARG A 457 -28.31 20.61 17.48
C ARG A 457 -28.80 21.12 18.84
N ASN A 458 -29.74 20.41 19.44
CA ASN A 458 -30.34 20.80 20.72
C ASN A 458 -29.32 20.73 21.86
N GLN A 459 -28.43 19.74 21.87
CA GLN A 459 -27.38 19.56 22.87
C GLN A 459 -26.27 20.62 22.77
N LEU A 460 -25.87 20.98 21.56
CA LEU A 460 -24.93 22.06 21.30
C LEU A 460 -25.57 23.46 21.47
N HIS A 461 -26.86 23.53 21.83
CA HIS A 461 -27.66 24.75 21.93
C HIS A 461 -27.62 25.62 20.67
N ILE A 462 -27.47 25.00 19.50
CA ILE A 462 -27.39 25.71 18.23
C ILE A 462 -28.78 26.24 17.88
N LYS A 463 -28.88 27.55 17.69
CA LYS A 463 -30.14 28.21 17.32
C LYS A 463 -30.59 27.73 15.95
N LYS A 464 -31.90 27.70 15.73
CA LYS A 464 -32.49 27.28 14.44
C LYS A 464 -31.93 28.09 13.26
N ALA A 465 -31.74 29.40 13.41
CA ALA A 465 -31.18 30.28 12.39
C ALA A 465 -29.72 29.92 12.04
N ASP A 466 -28.94 29.47 13.03
CA ASP A 466 -27.54 29.11 12.86
C ASP A 466 -27.39 27.72 12.26
N HIS A 467 -28.28 26.79 12.63
CA HIS A 467 -28.44 25.52 11.92
C HIS A 467 -28.86 25.74 10.46
N GLU A 468 -29.83 26.62 10.18
CA GLU A 468 -30.23 26.96 8.81
C GLU A 468 -29.09 27.61 8.01
N LYS A 469 -28.22 28.41 8.64
CA LYS A 469 -26.97 28.91 8.03
C LYS A 469 -25.97 27.80 7.74
N VAL A 470 -25.76 26.86 8.66
CA VAL A 470 -24.89 25.69 8.44
C VAL A 470 -25.45 24.83 7.32
N MET A 471 -26.75 24.54 7.33
CA MET A 471 -27.42 23.74 6.29
C MET A 471 -27.45 24.45 4.95
N SER A 472 -27.58 25.79 4.89
CA SER A 472 -27.50 26.54 3.63
C SER A 472 -26.07 26.64 3.11
N ALA A 473 -25.08 26.86 3.98
CA ALA A 473 -23.67 26.82 3.61
C ALA A 473 -23.25 25.42 3.12
N LEU A 474 -23.72 24.37 3.80
CA LEU A 474 -23.56 22.99 3.37
C LEU A 474 -24.33 22.71 2.08
N ALA A 475 -25.55 23.21 1.90
CA ALA A 475 -26.32 23.03 0.67
C ALA A 475 -25.73 23.80 -0.53
N GLU A 476 -24.97 24.86 -0.29
CA GLU A 476 -24.26 25.65 -1.31
C GLU A 476 -22.91 25.00 -1.67
N GLU A 477 -22.16 24.52 -0.67
CA GLU A 477 -21.01 23.61 -0.87
C GLU A 477 -21.44 22.29 -1.53
N GLU A 478 -22.60 21.75 -1.15
CA GLU A 478 -23.21 20.55 -1.70
C GLU A 478 -23.82 20.83 -3.07
N ARG A 479 -24.34 22.02 -3.39
CA ARG A 479 -24.73 22.34 -4.77
C ARG A 479 -23.53 22.25 -5.73
N ALA A 480 -22.34 22.60 -5.25
CA ALA A 480 -21.09 22.38 -5.98
C ALA A 480 -20.67 20.90 -6.02
N LEU A 481 -21.10 20.08 -5.05
CA LEU A 481 -20.92 18.61 -5.02
C LEU A 481 -22.01 17.84 -5.81
N ILE A 482 -23.24 18.34 -5.89
CA ILE A 482 -24.45 17.73 -6.51
C ILE A 482 -24.35 17.77 -8.03
N SER A 483 -23.63 18.74 -8.59
CA SER A 483 -23.21 18.73 -9.99
C SER A 483 -22.32 17.54 -10.37
N ASP A 484 -21.80 16.78 -9.40
CA ASP A 484 -20.91 15.64 -9.60
C ASP A 484 -21.38 14.39 -8.80
N PRO A 485 -22.05 13.43 -9.46
CA PRO A 485 -22.55 12.20 -8.83
C PRO A 485 -21.48 11.33 -8.17
N THR A 486 -20.18 11.60 -8.40
CA THR A 486 -19.07 10.83 -7.86
C THR A 486 -18.69 11.18 -6.42
N LYS A 487 -19.21 12.27 -5.84
CA LYS A 487 -18.77 12.77 -4.51
C LYS A 487 -19.65 12.37 -3.32
N GLN A 488 -20.74 11.64 -3.52
CA GLN A 488 -21.51 10.97 -2.45
C GLN A 488 -20.88 9.62 -2.08
N ILE A 489 -19.63 9.66 -1.62
CA ILE A 489 -18.82 8.46 -1.40
C ILE A 489 -19.03 7.96 0.04
N SER A 490 -19.67 6.80 0.20
CA SER A 490 -19.81 6.15 1.52
C SER A 490 -18.44 5.89 2.16
N ALA A 491 -18.37 5.80 3.49
CA ALA A 491 -17.12 5.53 4.21
C ALA A 491 -16.37 4.30 3.68
N GLU A 492 -17.10 3.25 3.28
CA GLU A 492 -16.51 2.06 2.67
C GLU A 492 -15.90 2.34 1.30
N LYS A 493 -16.57 3.16 0.48
CA LYS A 493 -16.11 3.53 -0.86
C LYS A 493 -14.90 4.45 -0.79
N ARG A 494 -14.84 5.35 0.21
CA ARG A 494 -13.66 6.18 0.50
C ARG A 494 -12.46 5.31 0.83
N LEU A 495 -12.63 4.36 1.75
CA LEU A 495 -11.57 3.41 2.14
C LEU A 495 -11.14 2.51 0.96
N GLN A 496 -12.07 2.11 0.09
CA GLN A 496 -11.77 1.37 -1.14
C GLN A 496 -10.86 2.18 -2.07
N LEU A 497 -11.20 3.44 -2.34
CA LEU A 497 -10.39 4.30 -3.21
C LEU A 497 -9.04 4.65 -2.59
N GLU A 498 -8.96 4.92 -1.28
CA GLU A 498 -7.69 5.18 -0.58
C GLU A 498 -6.75 3.95 -0.63
N THR A 499 -7.29 2.75 -0.36
CA THR A 499 -6.48 1.52 -0.39
C THR A 499 -6.06 1.13 -1.80
N TYR A 500 -6.90 1.42 -2.80
CA TYR A 500 -6.56 1.31 -4.22
C TYR A 500 -5.46 2.31 -4.61
N ALA A 501 -5.58 3.57 -4.22
CA ALA A 501 -4.61 4.63 -4.49
C ALA A 501 -3.21 4.24 -3.99
N ARG A 502 -3.09 3.76 -2.75
CA ARG A 502 -1.81 3.27 -2.18
C ARG A 502 -1.27 2.03 -2.89
N ALA A 503 -2.13 1.18 -3.45
CA ALA A 503 -1.69 0.00 -4.20
C ALA A 503 -1.18 0.41 -5.59
N LEU A 504 -1.90 1.33 -6.25
CA LEU A 504 -1.53 1.92 -7.53
C LEU A 504 -0.23 2.71 -7.40
N GLU A 505 -0.08 3.54 -6.37
CA GLU A 505 1.13 4.29 -6.08
C GLU A 505 2.35 3.37 -5.92
N ARG A 506 2.26 2.32 -5.10
CA ARG A 506 3.35 1.34 -4.93
C ARG A 506 3.72 0.63 -6.23
N TYR A 507 2.74 0.38 -7.09
CA TYR A 507 2.97 -0.20 -8.40
C TYR A 507 3.69 0.79 -9.33
N LEU A 508 3.19 2.02 -9.44
CA LEU A 508 3.80 3.08 -10.23
C LEU A 508 5.24 3.38 -9.76
N GLN A 509 5.49 3.40 -8.45
CA GLN A 509 6.82 3.54 -7.87
C GLN A 509 7.78 2.42 -8.30
N ARG A 510 7.31 1.17 -8.38
CA ARG A 510 8.11 0.03 -8.86
C ARG A 510 8.35 0.10 -10.37
N GLY A 511 7.34 0.47 -11.16
CA GLY A 511 7.44 0.63 -12.62
C GLY A 511 8.39 1.76 -13.04
N LEU A 512 8.58 2.78 -12.22
CA LEU A 512 9.59 3.83 -12.45
C LEU A 512 11.04 3.34 -12.22
N GLY A 513 11.24 2.22 -11.52
CA GLY A 513 12.56 1.68 -11.17
C GLY A 513 12.98 0.40 -11.91
N ALA A 514 12.09 -0.27 -12.64
CA ALA A 514 12.36 -1.52 -13.36
C ALA A 514 12.45 -1.29 -14.89
N GLU A 515 13.22 -2.12 -15.59
CA GLU A 515 13.45 -2.02 -17.06
C GLU A 515 12.20 -2.34 -17.91
N GLY A 516 11.17 -2.96 -17.32
CA GLY A 516 9.85 -3.12 -17.94
C GLY A 516 8.89 -2.05 -17.42
N GLY A 517 8.33 -1.24 -18.31
CA GLY A 517 7.27 -0.28 -17.95
C GLY A 517 6.04 -0.94 -17.33
N PRO A 518 5.11 -0.16 -16.74
CA PRO A 518 3.88 -0.70 -16.19
C PRO A 518 3.06 -1.40 -17.29
N ASP A 519 2.70 -2.66 -17.05
CA ASP A 519 1.84 -3.49 -17.88
C ASP A 519 0.37 -3.12 -17.68
N ASP A 520 -0.32 -2.70 -18.75
CA ASP A 520 -1.76 -2.40 -18.75
C ASP A 520 -2.60 -3.57 -18.22
N SER A 521 -2.14 -4.81 -18.41
CA SER A 521 -2.79 -6.01 -17.89
C SER A 521 -2.84 -6.00 -16.36
N PHE A 522 -1.80 -5.46 -15.71
CA PHE A 522 -1.72 -5.37 -14.25
C PHE A 522 -2.60 -4.25 -13.70
N ILE A 523 -2.66 -3.09 -14.38
CA ILE A 523 -3.57 -2.00 -13.98
C ILE A 523 -5.02 -2.48 -14.09
N GLN A 524 -5.36 -3.18 -15.17
CA GLN A 524 -6.67 -3.79 -15.33
C GLN A 524 -6.95 -4.83 -14.24
N GLN A 525 -5.98 -5.69 -13.93
CA GLN A 525 -6.08 -6.63 -12.81
C GLN A 525 -6.28 -5.93 -11.46
N LEU A 526 -5.58 -4.82 -11.21
CA LEU A 526 -5.70 -4.05 -9.96
C LEU A 526 -7.06 -3.37 -9.86
N ARG A 527 -7.57 -2.81 -10.97
CA ARG A 527 -8.91 -2.21 -11.04
C ARG A 527 -10.00 -3.24 -10.83
N ASP A 528 -9.84 -4.44 -11.41
CA ASP A 528 -10.78 -5.54 -11.22
C ASP A 528 -10.74 -6.06 -9.77
N GLU A 529 -9.55 -6.17 -9.18
CA GLU A 529 -9.37 -6.59 -7.79
C GLU A 529 -10.02 -5.62 -6.79
N TYR A 530 -9.80 -4.31 -6.98
CA TYR A 530 -10.34 -3.27 -6.11
C TYR A 530 -11.72 -2.78 -6.55
N ARG A 531 -12.29 -3.27 -7.66
CA ARG A 531 -13.57 -2.83 -8.24
C ARG A 531 -13.66 -1.32 -8.43
N VAL A 532 -12.64 -0.76 -9.08
CA VAL A 532 -12.55 0.66 -9.41
C VAL A 532 -12.96 0.87 -10.87
N THR A 533 -13.96 1.71 -11.10
CA THR A 533 -14.43 2.03 -12.46
C THR A 533 -13.34 2.78 -13.25
N LYS A 534 -13.53 2.97 -14.56
CA LYS A 534 -12.57 3.76 -15.35
C LYS A 534 -12.52 5.21 -14.85
N ASP A 535 -13.68 5.77 -14.54
CA ASP A 535 -13.80 7.16 -14.08
C ASP A 535 -13.24 7.33 -12.67
N GLU A 536 -13.50 6.38 -11.76
CA GLU A 536 -12.92 6.40 -10.42
C GLU A 536 -11.39 6.20 -10.45
N HIS A 537 -10.89 5.37 -11.37
CA HIS A 537 -9.46 5.21 -11.57
C HIS A 537 -8.83 6.52 -12.06
N ALA A 538 -9.46 7.19 -13.03
CA ALA A 538 -9.01 8.49 -13.51
C ALA A 538 -8.99 9.53 -12.39
N ALA A 539 -10.02 9.57 -11.53
CA ALA A 539 -10.07 10.47 -10.37
C ALA A 539 -8.98 10.17 -9.33
N VAL A 540 -8.76 8.90 -8.99
CA VAL A 540 -7.68 8.49 -8.07
C VAL A 540 -6.31 8.80 -8.66
N LEU A 541 -6.14 8.58 -9.95
CA LEU A 541 -4.90 8.88 -10.65
C LEU A 541 -4.64 10.40 -10.66
N ASP A 542 -5.66 11.21 -10.91
CA ASP A 542 -5.58 12.67 -10.83
C ASP A 542 -5.17 13.15 -9.43
N ASP A 543 -5.77 12.58 -8.36
CA ASP A 543 -5.39 12.89 -6.97
C ASP A 543 -3.94 12.47 -6.65
N LEU A 544 -3.54 11.25 -7.03
CA LEU A 544 -2.17 10.74 -6.86
C LEU A 544 -1.12 11.59 -7.61
N MET A 545 -1.49 12.09 -8.79
CA MET A 545 -0.63 12.96 -9.57
C MET A 545 -0.67 14.41 -9.07
N GLY A 546 -1.79 14.88 -8.52
CA GLY A 546 -2.01 16.24 -8.03
C GLY A 546 -1.45 16.56 -6.63
N GLY A 547 -1.03 15.57 -5.84
CA GLY A 547 -0.45 15.78 -4.51
C GLY A 547 0.95 16.44 -4.51
N GLU A 548 1.26 17.31 -3.53
CA GLU A 548 2.54 18.05 -3.42
C GLU A 548 3.80 17.18 -3.34
N GLN A 549 3.66 15.95 -2.82
CA GLN A 549 4.74 14.94 -2.74
C GLN A 549 4.54 13.80 -3.74
N GLY A 550 3.58 13.95 -4.66
CA GLY A 550 3.13 12.91 -5.58
C GLY A 550 3.96 12.79 -6.86
N MET A 551 3.45 11.99 -7.79
CA MET A 551 4.11 11.67 -9.05
C MET A 551 4.44 12.90 -9.90
N ALA A 552 3.63 13.96 -9.86
CA ALA A 552 3.92 15.18 -10.63
C ALA A 552 5.16 15.95 -10.15
N SER A 553 5.54 15.87 -8.87
CA SER A 553 6.82 16.44 -8.42
C SER A 553 7.99 15.74 -9.11
N ARG A 554 7.94 14.40 -9.18
CA ARG A 554 8.98 13.60 -9.84
C ARG A 554 9.00 13.84 -11.36
N VAL A 555 7.84 13.97 -11.99
CA VAL A 555 7.74 14.31 -13.41
C VAL A 555 8.32 15.70 -13.67
N GLY A 556 8.03 16.68 -12.81
CA GLY A 556 8.64 18.02 -12.85
C GLY A 556 10.15 18.02 -12.62
N GLU A 557 10.65 17.17 -11.72
CA GLU A 557 12.09 16.95 -11.51
C GLU A 557 12.77 16.37 -12.76
N GLU A 558 12.15 15.38 -13.44
CA GLU A 558 12.71 14.83 -14.68
C GLU A 558 12.73 15.87 -15.80
N ILE A 559 11.68 16.68 -15.97
CA ILE A 559 11.65 17.83 -16.90
C ILE A 559 12.80 18.80 -16.58
N SER A 560 12.97 19.13 -15.30
CA SER A 560 14.05 20.02 -14.84
C SER A 560 15.43 19.45 -15.17
N LEU A 561 15.64 18.14 -14.99
CA LEU A 561 16.90 17.48 -15.34
C LEU A 561 17.16 17.50 -16.85
N ILE A 562 16.13 17.25 -17.67
CA ILE A 562 16.20 17.28 -19.13
C ILE A 562 16.61 18.67 -19.63
N GLU A 563 15.92 19.71 -19.17
CA GLU A 563 16.18 21.08 -19.62
C GLU A 563 17.52 21.62 -19.15
N ARG A 564 17.86 21.41 -17.88
CA ARG A 564 19.18 21.81 -17.38
C ARG A 564 20.26 21.14 -18.23
N ALA A 565 20.15 19.83 -18.48
CA ALA A 565 21.15 19.11 -19.29
C ALA A 565 21.25 19.67 -20.71
N ALA A 566 20.12 19.95 -21.36
CA ALA A 566 20.10 20.56 -22.70
C ALA A 566 20.80 21.93 -22.72
N GLN A 567 20.54 22.78 -21.73
CA GLN A 567 21.18 24.09 -21.60
C GLN A 567 22.70 23.98 -21.44
N THR A 568 23.18 23.08 -20.58
CA THR A 568 24.62 22.89 -20.38
C THR A 568 25.28 22.31 -21.65
N ILE A 569 24.65 21.35 -22.33
CA ILE A 569 25.14 20.80 -23.60
C ILE A 569 25.32 21.91 -24.64
N GLN A 570 24.30 22.76 -24.82
CA GLN A 570 24.36 23.86 -25.78
C GLN A 570 25.49 24.86 -25.46
N ALA A 571 25.75 25.13 -24.17
CA ALA A 571 26.83 26.00 -23.74
C ALA A 571 28.23 25.39 -23.97
N LEU A 572 28.36 24.07 -23.76
CA LEU A 572 29.60 23.32 -24.00
C LEU A 572 29.93 23.25 -25.50
N GLU A 573 28.95 22.97 -26.35
CA GLU A 573 29.13 22.84 -27.82
C GLU A 573 29.59 24.15 -28.48
N ARG A 574 29.32 25.31 -27.87
CA ARG A 574 29.81 26.62 -28.34
C ARG A 574 31.30 26.83 -28.10
N LYS A 575 31.92 26.02 -27.24
CA LYS A 575 33.35 26.08 -26.89
C LYS A 575 33.95 24.68 -27.02
N PRO A 576 34.22 24.20 -28.24
CA PRO A 576 34.71 22.84 -28.45
C PRO A 576 36.05 22.66 -27.73
N ALA A 577 36.11 21.62 -26.89
CA ALA A 577 37.29 21.18 -26.16
C ALA A 577 37.07 19.71 -25.77
N PRO A 578 38.11 18.87 -25.72
CA PRO A 578 37.95 17.44 -25.40
C PRO A 578 37.16 17.19 -24.10
N THR A 579 37.43 17.99 -23.07
CA THR A 579 36.72 17.96 -21.78
C THR A 579 35.24 18.33 -21.93
N ASN A 580 34.95 19.36 -22.73
CA ASN A 580 33.58 19.83 -22.96
C ASN A 580 32.77 18.84 -23.78
N ASP A 581 33.37 18.24 -24.81
CA ASP A 581 32.75 17.25 -25.67
C ASP A 581 32.42 15.98 -24.89
N PHE A 582 33.35 15.54 -24.02
CA PHE A 582 33.12 14.39 -23.16
C PHE A 582 32.00 14.66 -22.13
N LEU A 583 32.01 15.83 -21.49
CA LEU A 583 30.95 16.21 -20.56
C LEU A 583 29.59 16.33 -21.24
N ALA A 584 29.54 16.92 -22.44
CA ALA A 584 28.30 17.03 -23.23
C ALA A 584 27.73 15.64 -23.54
N GLU A 585 28.58 14.67 -23.88
CA GLU A 585 28.15 13.30 -24.13
C GLU A 585 27.59 12.60 -22.89
N LEU A 586 28.24 12.74 -21.73
CA LEU A 586 27.70 12.23 -20.46
C LEU A 586 26.33 12.83 -20.15
N LEU A 587 26.16 14.13 -20.40
CA LEU A 587 24.89 14.82 -20.24
C LEU A 587 23.83 14.37 -21.25
N ARG A 588 24.18 14.06 -22.50
CA ARG A 588 23.25 13.49 -23.49
C ARG A 588 22.73 12.13 -23.05
N ARG A 589 23.62 11.24 -22.59
CA ARG A 589 23.23 9.91 -22.05
C ARG A 589 22.32 10.05 -20.84
N ARG A 590 22.63 10.99 -19.93
CA ARG A 590 21.78 11.28 -18.76
C ARG A 590 20.41 11.82 -19.19
N ARG A 591 20.38 12.76 -20.13
CA ARG A 591 19.15 13.36 -20.67
C ARG A 591 18.27 12.29 -21.32
N ALA A 592 18.84 11.40 -22.14
CA ALA A 592 18.11 10.28 -22.74
C ALA A 592 17.48 9.37 -21.67
N ARG A 593 18.23 9.00 -20.62
CA ARG A 593 17.71 8.23 -19.47
C ARG A 593 16.59 8.96 -18.73
N SER A 594 16.66 10.28 -18.59
CA SER A 594 15.59 11.09 -17.99
C SER A 594 14.35 11.16 -18.88
N ILE A 595 14.51 11.32 -20.19
CA ILE A 595 13.39 11.25 -21.15
C ILE A 595 12.72 9.87 -21.07
N ASP A 596 13.48 8.79 -21.03
CA ASP A 596 12.94 7.44 -20.87
C ASP A 596 12.13 7.26 -19.58
N ARG A 597 12.64 7.77 -18.46
CA ARG A 597 11.93 7.73 -17.18
C ARG A 597 10.65 8.56 -17.22
N LEU A 598 10.70 9.74 -17.85
CA LEU A 598 9.53 10.59 -18.05
C LEU A 598 8.48 9.90 -18.93
N MET A 599 8.87 9.29 -20.06
CA MET A 599 7.95 8.57 -20.94
C MET A 599 7.29 7.38 -20.23
N ARG A 600 8.06 6.64 -19.41
CA ARG A 600 7.48 5.58 -18.56
C ARG A 600 6.51 6.15 -17.52
N GLY A 601 6.85 7.29 -16.91
CA GLY A 601 5.99 7.99 -15.97
C GLY A 601 4.72 8.57 -16.58
N LEU A 602 4.68 8.81 -17.90
CA LEU A 602 3.50 9.32 -18.60
C LEU A 602 2.82 8.23 -19.45
N SER A 603 3.25 6.98 -19.34
CA SER A 603 2.81 5.88 -20.23
C SER A 603 1.30 5.63 -20.20
N PHE A 604 0.64 5.92 -19.08
CA PHE A 604 -0.79 5.70 -18.86
C PHE A 604 -1.69 6.85 -19.35
N THR A 605 -1.13 8.02 -19.67
CA THR A 605 -1.88 9.16 -20.22
C THR A 605 -1.69 9.33 -21.72
N LEU A 606 -0.60 8.80 -22.29
CA LEU A 606 -0.21 9.06 -23.66
C LEU A 606 -0.58 7.90 -24.59
N GLU A 607 -1.23 8.21 -25.70
CA GLU A 607 -1.32 7.32 -26.87
C GLU A 607 0.06 7.13 -27.53
N ASP A 608 0.24 6.07 -28.32
CA ASP A 608 1.56 5.71 -28.86
C ASP A 608 2.12 6.76 -29.83
N GLU A 609 1.27 7.46 -30.59
CA GLU A 609 1.68 8.58 -31.45
C GLU A 609 2.19 9.76 -30.61
N ALA A 610 1.45 10.13 -29.55
CA ALA A 610 1.84 11.21 -28.64
C ALA A 610 3.16 10.90 -27.89
N LYS A 611 3.42 9.62 -27.55
CA LYS A 611 4.71 9.20 -26.96
C LYS A 611 5.87 9.44 -27.92
N HIS A 612 5.69 9.15 -29.20
CA HIS A 612 6.74 9.33 -30.21
C HIS A 612 7.08 10.81 -30.39
N ASP A 613 6.07 11.65 -30.56
CA ASP A 613 6.23 13.10 -30.75
C ASP A 613 6.84 13.78 -29.53
N LEU A 614 6.38 13.40 -28.32
CA LEU A 614 6.93 13.91 -27.07
C LEU A 614 8.41 13.54 -26.90
N ARG A 615 8.78 12.29 -27.19
CA ARG A 615 10.18 11.84 -27.13
C ARG A 615 11.06 12.60 -28.12
N LYS A 616 10.59 12.75 -29.36
CA LYS A 616 11.30 13.46 -30.42
C LYS A 616 11.50 14.93 -30.06
N GLY A 617 10.43 15.59 -29.61
CA GLY A 617 10.45 16.98 -29.15
C GLY A 617 11.42 17.20 -27.99
N LEU A 618 11.29 16.43 -26.92
CA LEU A 618 12.16 16.55 -25.73
C LEU A 618 13.62 16.22 -26.02
N SER A 619 13.92 15.51 -27.10
CA SER A 619 15.29 15.22 -27.54
C SER A 619 15.88 16.33 -28.42
N SER A 620 15.06 17.25 -28.93
CA SER A 620 15.49 18.34 -29.82
C SER A 620 16.49 19.29 -29.15
N SER A 621 17.46 19.76 -29.91
CA SER A 621 18.39 20.82 -29.50
C SER A 621 17.77 22.22 -29.56
N ASN A 622 16.63 22.37 -30.24
CA ASN A 622 15.92 23.64 -30.41
C ASN A 622 15.01 23.91 -29.20
N ASP A 623 15.23 25.05 -28.53
CA ASP A 623 14.46 25.46 -27.35
C ASP A 623 12.96 25.63 -27.68
N ALA A 624 12.63 26.18 -28.86
CA ALA A 624 11.24 26.43 -29.27
C ALA A 624 10.47 25.13 -29.58
N GLU A 625 11.13 24.12 -30.13
CA GLU A 625 10.52 22.79 -30.36
C GLU A 625 10.23 22.08 -29.04
N ARG A 626 11.13 22.19 -28.05
CA ARG A 626 10.91 21.64 -26.72
C ARG A 626 9.76 22.34 -26.00
N GLU A 627 9.72 23.68 -26.06
CA GLU A 627 8.63 24.48 -25.49
C GLU A 627 7.27 24.09 -26.08
N SER A 628 7.18 24.01 -27.41
CA SER A 628 5.94 23.65 -28.11
C SER A 628 5.43 22.26 -27.68
N VAL A 629 6.33 21.31 -27.51
CA VAL A 629 5.97 19.93 -27.15
C VAL A 629 5.58 19.83 -25.68
N ILE A 630 6.23 20.59 -24.79
CA ILE A 630 5.84 20.65 -23.37
C ILE A 630 4.49 21.36 -23.22
N GLU A 631 4.21 22.42 -23.98
CA GLU A 631 2.91 23.09 -23.98
C GLU A 631 1.79 22.19 -24.54
N SER A 632 2.09 21.32 -25.51
CA SER A 632 1.12 20.36 -26.03
C SER A 632 0.61 19.37 -24.98
N LEU A 633 1.36 19.15 -23.89
CA LEU A 633 0.95 18.27 -22.79
C LEU A 633 -0.33 18.75 -22.12
N ARG A 634 -0.68 20.05 -22.14
CA ARG A 634 -1.95 20.55 -21.58
C ARG A 634 -3.18 19.87 -22.17
N ALA A 635 -3.11 19.45 -23.43
CA ALA A 635 -4.21 18.79 -24.12
C ALA A 635 -4.28 17.28 -23.86
N ILE A 636 -3.19 16.68 -23.34
CA ILE A 636 -3.02 15.22 -23.29
C ILE A 636 -3.01 14.71 -21.84
N VAL A 637 -2.40 15.46 -20.90
CA VAL A 637 -2.30 15.05 -19.48
C VAL A 637 -3.25 15.86 -18.60
N PRO A 638 -3.62 15.35 -17.41
CA PRO A 638 -4.51 16.07 -16.51
C PRO A 638 -3.99 17.47 -16.13
N PRO A 639 -4.88 18.46 -15.93
CA PRO A 639 -4.50 19.87 -15.75
C PRO A 639 -3.49 20.12 -14.63
N ALA A 640 -3.64 19.43 -13.49
CA ALA A 640 -2.72 19.57 -12.35
C ALA A 640 -1.30 19.10 -12.69
N VAL A 641 -1.17 18.08 -13.54
CA VAL A 641 0.11 17.55 -14.01
C VAL A 641 0.71 18.48 -15.04
N ALA A 642 -0.09 18.92 -16.00
CA ALA A 642 0.34 19.87 -17.02
C ALA A 642 0.89 21.15 -16.37
N GLU A 643 0.16 21.76 -15.44
CA GLU A 643 0.60 22.99 -14.76
C GLU A 643 1.88 22.79 -13.94
N ARG A 644 2.09 21.63 -13.31
CA ARG A 644 3.36 21.33 -12.61
C ARG A 644 4.52 21.10 -13.56
N ILE A 645 4.31 20.37 -14.65
CA ILE A 645 5.32 20.17 -15.70
C ILE A 645 5.74 21.54 -16.24
N LEU A 646 4.76 22.38 -16.55
CA LEU A 646 4.98 23.74 -17.07
C LEU A 646 5.64 24.64 -16.03
N ALA A 647 5.27 24.55 -14.76
CA ALA A 647 5.92 25.29 -13.68
C ALA A 647 7.39 24.87 -13.54
N ALA A 648 7.69 23.57 -13.54
CA ALA A 648 9.05 23.06 -13.49
C ALA A 648 9.87 23.46 -14.73
N TYR A 649 9.25 23.43 -15.91
CA TYR A 649 9.85 23.92 -17.15
C TYR A 649 10.18 25.41 -17.07
N ARG A 650 9.21 26.26 -16.67
CA ARG A 650 9.40 27.70 -16.48
C ARG A 650 10.48 28.01 -15.44
N GLU A 651 10.50 27.28 -14.33
CA GLU A 651 11.53 27.40 -13.31
C GLU A 651 12.91 27.07 -13.90
N SER A 652 13.03 25.98 -14.67
CA SER A 652 14.27 25.59 -15.33
C SER A 652 14.76 26.60 -16.38
N ILE A 653 13.85 27.30 -17.06
CA ILE A 653 14.19 28.42 -17.94
C ILE A 653 14.61 29.64 -17.12
N SER A 654 13.90 29.96 -16.05
CA SER A 654 14.26 31.12 -15.20
C SER A 654 15.65 30.96 -14.60
N LEU A 655 16.05 29.73 -14.24
CA LEU A 655 17.39 29.40 -13.79
C LEU A 655 18.47 29.65 -14.86
N LYS A 656 18.15 29.47 -16.15
CA LYS A 656 19.06 29.83 -17.27
C LYS A 656 19.44 31.30 -17.23
N ALA A 657 18.53 32.18 -16.81
CA ALA A 657 18.81 33.61 -16.65
C ALA A 657 19.72 33.91 -15.44
N THR A 658 19.71 33.04 -14.42
CA THR A 658 20.54 33.19 -13.20
C THR A 658 21.92 32.56 -13.27
N LEU A 659 22.16 31.65 -14.23
CA LEU A 659 23.47 31.01 -14.48
C LEU A 659 24.03 31.49 -15.84
N PRO A 660 24.44 32.76 -15.97
CA PRO A 660 24.81 33.34 -17.26
C PRO A 660 26.10 32.76 -17.83
N THR A 661 26.99 32.24 -16.98
CA THR A 661 28.31 31.74 -17.41
C THR A 661 28.35 30.22 -17.47
N LEU A 662 29.22 29.70 -18.37
CA LEU A 662 29.50 28.26 -18.43
C LEU A 662 30.04 27.75 -17.09
N THR A 663 30.82 28.56 -16.37
CA THR A 663 31.38 28.23 -15.06
C THR A 663 30.29 27.95 -14.02
N ASP A 664 29.25 28.79 -13.97
CA ASP A 664 28.13 28.60 -13.04
C ASP A 664 27.36 27.30 -13.37
N MET A 665 27.18 27.02 -14.66
CA MET A 665 26.56 25.77 -15.11
C MET A 665 27.39 24.55 -14.75
N LEU A 666 28.72 24.60 -14.90
CA LEU A 666 29.64 23.53 -14.49
C LEU A 666 29.63 23.33 -12.97
N TYR A 667 29.62 24.40 -12.19
CA TYR A 667 29.51 24.33 -10.73
C TYR A 667 28.24 23.61 -10.31
N ALA A 668 27.10 23.89 -10.95
CA ALA A 668 25.85 23.17 -10.72
C ALA A 668 25.95 21.67 -11.04
N ARG A 669 26.78 21.26 -12.02
CA ARG A 669 27.00 19.84 -12.37
C ARG A 669 27.82 19.06 -11.37
N THR A 670 28.58 19.73 -10.52
CA THR A 670 29.28 19.07 -9.39
C THR A 670 28.32 18.49 -8.35
N ARG A 671 27.02 18.81 -8.43
CA ARG A 671 25.95 18.22 -7.60
C ARG A 671 25.11 17.16 -8.35
N SER A 672 25.56 16.71 -9.52
CA SER A 672 24.91 15.64 -10.27
C SER A 672 24.90 14.34 -9.47
N VAL A 673 23.85 13.54 -9.60
CA VAL A 673 23.83 12.17 -9.04
C VAL A 673 24.85 11.26 -9.75
N ASP A 674 25.14 11.55 -11.02
CA ASP A 674 26.10 10.79 -11.83
C ASP A 674 27.55 11.16 -11.46
N PRO A 675 28.36 10.23 -10.93
CA PRO A 675 29.72 10.51 -10.47
C PRO A 675 30.67 10.91 -11.60
N PHE A 676 30.47 10.40 -12.82
CA PHE A 676 31.31 10.77 -13.97
C PHE A 676 31.07 12.23 -14.36
N VAL A 677 29.81 12.68 -14.33
CA VAL A 677 29.46 14.09 -14.56
C VAL A 677 30.08 14.98 -13.49
N ARG A 678 30.06 14.57 -12.21
CA ARG A 678 30.69 15.35 -11.12
C ARG A 678 32.20 15.48 -11.32
N ALA A 679 32.89 14.37 -11.59
CA ALA A 679 34.33 14.33 -11.77
C ALA A 679 34.78 15.16 -12.98
N VAL A 680 34.14 14.98 -14.14
CA VAL A 680 34.48 15.73 -15.37
C VAL A 680 34.11 17.20 -15.23
N ALA A 681 33.01 17.55 -14.55
CA ALA A 681 32.68 18.96 -14.29
C ALA A 681 33.69 19.63 -13.35
N LEU A 682 34.17 18.93 -12.32
CA LEU A 682 35.23 19.43 -11.44
C LEU A 682 36.52 19.67 -12.22
N TYR A 683 36.90 18.73 -13.08
CA TYR A 683 38.07 18.87 -13.95
C TYR A 683 37.90 20.05 -14.94
N ALA A 684 36.73 20.20 -15.55
CA ALA A 684 36.42 21.33 -16.44
C ALA A 684 36.48 22.69 -15.72
N LEU A 685 36.13 22.76 -14.44
CA LEU A 685 36.30 23.96 -13.61
C LEU A 685 37.78 24.23 -13.31
N CYS A 686 38.58 23.19 -13.09
CA CYS A 686 40.02 23.30 -12.87
C CYS A 686 40.74 23.87 -14.10
N GLU A 687 40.39 23.43 -15.32
CA GLU A 687 40.94 23.99 -16.57
C GLU A 687 40.66 25.49 -16.76
N ARG A 688 39.74 26.05 -15.97
CA ARG A 688 39.25 27.43 -16.07
C ARG A 688 39.58 28.27 -14.84
N ASP A 689 40.45 27.75 -13.96
CA ASP A 689 40.83 28.38 -12.68
C ASP A 689 39.60 28.80 -11.83
N ALA A 690 38.53 28.02 -11.90
CA ALA A 690 37.23 28.35 -11.30
C ALA A 690 36.82 27.38 -10.18
N VAL A 691 37.80 26.88 -9.43
CA VAL A 691 37.61 25.93 -8.34
C VAL A 691 37.86 26.64 -7.00
N ASP A 692 36.88 26.60 -6.11
CA ASP A 692 37.00 27.14 -4.75
C ASP A 692 37.29 26.04 -3.70
N THR A 693 37.75 26.47 -2.52
CA THR A 693 38.10 25.57 -1.41
C THR A 693 36.89 24.83 -0.85
N GLU A 694 35.70 25.43 -0.87
CA GLU A 694 34.46 24.78 -0.42
C GLU A 694 34.11 23.59 -1.32
N LEU A 695 34.12 23.78 -2.63
CA LEU A 695 33.88 22.75 -3.64
C LEU A 695 34.88 21.61 -3.48
N LEU A 696 36.17 21.90 -3.35
CA LEU A 696 37.19 20.87 -3.18
C LEU A 696 36.99 20.07 -1.90
N SER A 697 36.68 20.73 -0.78
CA SER A 697 36.40 20.02 0.49
C SER A 697 35.19 19.08 0.36
N ARG A 698 34.14 19.49 -0.36
CA ARG A 698 32.97 18.66 -0.65
C ARG A 698 33.32 17.47 -1.53
N MET A 699 34.08 17.70 -2.61
CA MET A 699 34.44 16.64 -3.56
C MET A 699 35.42 15.62 -2.96
N MET A 700 36.29 16.04 -2.02
CA MET A 700 37.17 15.14 -1.25
C MET A 700 36.40 14.17 -0.35
N GLN A 701 35.18 14.52 0.05
CA GLN A 701 34.29 13.71 0.90
C GLN A 701 33.20 12.97 0.09
N ASP A 702 33.26 13.02 -1.25
CA ASP A 702 32.28 12.35 -2.11
C ASP A 702 32.30 10.84 -1.91
N GLU A 703 31.15 10.18 -2.04
CA GLU A 703 31.03 8.71 -1.90
C GLU A 703 31.80 7.96 -2.99
N HIS A 704 31.89 8.52 -4.19
CA HIS A 704 32.48 7.86 -5.34
C HIS A 704 33.98 8.12 -5.45
N GLU A 705 34.76 7.05 -5.65
CA GLU A 705 36.23 7.10 -5.66
C GLU A 705 36.80 8.04 -6.73
N LEU A 706 36.30 7.98 -7.97
CA LEU A 706 36.75 8.84 -9.07
C LEU A 706 36.66 10.34 -8.73
N VAL A 707 35.62 10.75 -8.01
CA VAL A 707 35.42 12.17 -7.65
C VAL A 707 36.45 12.61 -6.61
N ARG A 708 36.69 11.79 -5.59
CA ARG A 708 37.72 12.06 -4.57
C ARG A 708 39.11 12.11 -5.19
N GLU A 709 39.41 11.17 -6.09
CA GLU A 709 40.68 11.14 -6.82
C GLU A 709 40.88 12.41 -7.64
N THR A 710 39.85 12.83 -8.38
CA THR A 710 39.90 14.06 -9.18
C THR A 710 40.12 15.29 -8.30
N ALA A 711 39.44 15.38 -7.16
CA ALA A 711 39.62 16.48 -6.21
C ALA A 711 41.05 16.53 -5.65
N ARG A 712 41.64 15.37 -5.31
CA ARG A 712 43.03 15.29 -4.85
C ARG A 712 44.01 15.79 -5.92
N ILE A 713 43.84 15.36 -7.17
CA ILE A 713 44.70 15.77 -8.29
C ILE A 713 44.58 17.28 -8.55
N VAL A 714 43.37 17.84 -8.46
CA VAL A 714 43.16 19.30 -8.60
C VAL A 714 43.88 20.07 -7.49
N ILE A 715 43.87 19.58 -6.25
CA ILE A 715 44.61 20.18 -5.12
C ILE A 715 46.12 20.12 -5.36
N GLU A 716 46.64 18.94 -5.73
CA GLU A 716 48.06 18.74 -6.02
C GLU A 716 48.54 19.67 -7.15
N ARG A 717 47.70 19.87 -8.17
CA ARG A 717 47.95 20.84 -9.25
C ARG A 717 48.02 22.27 -8.75
N ALA A 718 47.02 22.71 -7.98
CA ALA A 718 47.01 24.05 -7.42
C ALA A 718 48.27 24.33 -6.58
N MET A 719 48.71 23.35 -5.77
CA MET A 719 49.94 23.46 -4.97
C MET A 719 51.22 23.41 -5.82
N SER A 720 51.22 22.68 -6.94
CA SER A 720 52.38 22.59 -7.83
C SER A 720 52.62 23.86 -8.67
N VAL A 721 51.56 24.60 -9.01
CA VAL A 721 51.67 25.86 -9.78
C VAL A 721 52.40 26.94 -8.96
N GLU A 722 52.34 26.88 -7.63
CA GLU A 722 53.09 27.77 -6.73
C GLU A 722 54.59 27.40 -6.63
N ALA A 723 54.97 26.16 -6.97
CA ALA A 723 56.34 25.66 -6.93
C ALA A 723 56.96 25.63 -8.36
N ARG A 724 57.64 26.70 -8.77
CA ARG A 724 58.29 26.79 -10.10
C ARG A 724 59.28 25.63 -10.35
N GLY A 725 58.99 24.77 -11.34
CA GLY A 725 59.97 23.87 -11.95
C GLY A 725 59.40 22.63 -12.65
N THR A 726 59.06 22.75 -13.94
CA THR A 726 59.21 21.76 -15.04
C THR A 726 59.25 20.24 -14.74
N THR A 727 58.27 19.69 -14.04
CA THR A 727 57.84 18.29 -14.23
C THR A 727 56.33 18.27 -14.41
N ALA A 728 55.87 17.87 -15.60
CA ALA A 728 54.45 17.70 -15.87
C ALA A 728 53.89 16.62 -14.91
N LEU A 729 52.89 16.98 -14.11
CA LEU A 729 52.22 16.02 -13.22
C LEU A 729 51.64 14.85 -14.06
N PRO A 730 51.73 13.61 -13.55
CA PRO A 730 51.15 12.45 -14.24
C PRO A 730 49.65 12.65 -14.44
N LEU A 731 49.12 12.10 -15.55
CA LEU A 731 47.70 12.23 -15.88
C LEU A 731 46.81 11.55 -14.83
N GLY A 732 45.80 12.29 -14.39
CA GLY A 732 44.70 11.76 -13.60
C GLY A 732 43.79 10.82 -14.39
N THR A 733 43.00 10.00 -13.69
CA THR A 733 42.04 9.08 -14.33
C THR A 733 41.07 9.82 -15.26
N VAL A 734 40.49 10.95 -14.86
CA VAL A 734 39.57 11.74 -15.73
C VAL A 734 40.25 12.23 -17.01
N GLU A 735 41.52 12.63 -16.93
CA GLU A 735 42.27 13.11 -18.10
C GLU A 735 42.56 11.98 -19.08
N LYS A 736 42.96 10.83 -18.55
CA LYS A 736 43.12 9.60 -19.33
C LYS A 736 41.81 9.20 -19.98
N MET A 737 40.67 9.30 -19.27
CA MET A 737 39.35 9.05 -19.87
C MET A 737 39.03 10.01 -21.02
N ILE A 738 39.36 11.30 -20.88
CA ILE A 738 39.18 12.31 -21.94
C ILE A 738 40.06 11.97 -23.15
N ALA A 739 41.32 11.59 -22.93
CA ALA A 739 42.23 11.18 -23.99
C ALA A 739 41.78 9.90 -24.70
N LEU A 740 41.40 8.86 -23.93
CA LEU A 740 40.83 7.62 -24.45
C LEU A 740 39.59 7.90 -25.30
N ARG A 741 38.67 8.73 -24.80
CA ARG A 741 37.45 9.13 -25.52
C ARG A 741 37.75 9.80 -26.86
N GLY A 742 38.83 10.58 -26.94
CA GLY A 742 39.28 11.24 -28.15
C GLY A 742 39.74 10.27 -29.25
N ALA A 743 40.17 9.06 -28.88
CA ALA A 743 40.56 8.04 -29.85
C ALA A 743 39.32 7.43 -30.52
N PRO A 744 39.27 7.32 -31.86
CA PRO A 744 38.10 6.82 -32.60
C PRO A 744 37.58 5.47 -32.12
N VAL A 745 38.49 4.58 -31.70
CA VAL A 745 38.19 3.23 -31.20
C VAL A 745 37.35 3.25 -29.91
N PHE A 746 37.61 4.19 -28.99
CA PHE A 746 36.89 4.27 -27.71
C PHE A 746 35.82 5.36 -27.69
N SER A 747 35.57 6.03 -28.81
CA SER A 747 34.60 7.14 -28.93
C SER A 747 33.20 6.80 -28.42
N ARG A 748 32.77 5.53 -28.48
CA ARG A 748 31.43 5.06 -28.04
C ARG A 748 31.41 4.31 -26.70
N LEU A 749 32.57 4.03 -26.12
CA LEU A 749 32.71 3.21 -24.90
C LEU A 749 31.90 3.76 -23.71
N ALA A 750 31.37 2.91 -22.86
CA ALA A 750 30.75 3.33 -21.60
C ALA A 750 31.76 4.03 -20.65
N PRO A 751 31.35 5.05 -19.88
CA PRO A 751 32.27 5.74 -18.95
C PRO A 751 32.84 4.82 -17.85
N GLU A 752 32.10 3.77 -17.48
CA GLU A 752 32.54 2.71 -16.56
C GLU A 752 33.79 2.01 -17.10
N HIS A 753 33.71 1.49 -18.33
CA HIS A 753 34.85 0.84 -19.00
C HIS A 753 35.99 1.82 -19.32
N LEU A 754 35.69 3.10 -19.57
CA LEU A 754 36.76 4.12 -19.74
C LEU A 754 37.56 4.33 -18.46
N VAL A 755 36.94 4.25 -17.28
CA VAL A 755 37.68 4.35 -16.00
C VAL A 755 38.60 3.16 -15.84
N GLU A 756 38.14 1.96 -16.17
CA GLU A 756 38.95 0.73 -16.09
C GLU A 756 40.16 0.81 -17.01
N LEU A 757 39.96 1.18 -18.28
CA LEU A 757 41.05 1.40 -19.24
C LEU A 757 41.99 2.52 -18.78
N ALA A 758 41.45 3.63 -18.27
CA ALA A 758 42.26 4.74 -17.75
C ALA A 758 43.15 4.29 -16.59
N ARG A 759 42.63 3.47 -15.67
CA ARG A 759 43.38 2.91 -14.54
C ARG A 759 44.41 1.86 -14.95
N ALA A 760 44.10 1.05 -15.96
CA ALA A 760 45.00 0.04 -16.51
C ALA A 760 46.13 0.65 -17.36
N SER A 761 45.96 1.89 -17.82
CA SER A 761 46.92 2.57 -18.70
C SER A 761 48.04 3.32 -17.95
N ARG A 762 49.23 3.32 -18.56
CA ARG A 762 50.42 4.03 -18.09
C ARG A 762 50.83 5.12 -19.06
N GLU A 763 51.48 6.14 -18.53
CA GLU A 763 51.95 7.26 -19.31
C GLU A 763 53.45 7.09 -19.56
N ASP A 764 53.84 7.05 -20.83
CA ASP A 764 55.23 6.90 -21.26
C ASP A 764 55.62 8.11 -22.14
N PHE A 765 56.90 8.47 -22.10
CA PHE A 765 57.50 9.53 -22.91
C PHE A 765 58.62 8.93 -23.74
N TYR A 766 58.67 9.34 -25.01
CA TYR A 766 59.69 8.91 -25.95
C TYR A 766 60.37 10.16 -26.52
N ASP A 767 61.70 10.20 -26.44
CA ASP A 767 62.49 11.31 -26.96
C ASP A 767 62.52 11.29 -28.50
N THR A 768 63.02 12.38 -29.10
CA THR A 768 63.17 12.44 -30.57
C THR A 768 64.03 11.28 -31.07
N ASP A 769 63.59 10.65 -32.16
CA ASP A 769 64.21 9.48 -32.78
C ASP A 769 64.13 8.17 -31.94
N GLU A 770 63.42 8.17 -30.81
CA GLU A 770 63.15 6.96 -30.03
C GLU A 770 62.01 6.13 -30.65
N SER A 771 62.19 4.81 -30.70
CA SER A 771 61.20 3.88 -31.28
C SER A 771 60.17 3.42 -30.25
N LEU A 772 58.88 3.59 -30.55
CA LEU A 772 57.77 3.06 -29.75
C LEU A 772 57.61 1.56 -29.98
N CYS A 773 57.83 1.11 -31.21
CA CYS A 773 57.91 -0.29 -31.60
C CYS A 773 58.75 -0.45 -32.88
N VAL A 774 59.35 -1.62 -33.08
CA VAL A 774 60.19 -1.94 -34.24
C VAL A 774 59.53 -3.04 -35.07
N GLU A 775 59.56 -2.91 -36.39
CA GLU A 775 59.03 -3.93 -37.31
C GLU A 775 59.66 -5.31 -37.06
N GLY A 776 58.82 -6.35 -37.04
CA GLY A 776 59.26 -7.74 -36.83
C GLY A 776 59.44 -8.13 -35.37
N GLU A 777 59.37 -7.20 -34.41
CA GLU A 777 59.37 -7.54 -32.99
C GLU A 777 58.01 -8.03 -32.50
N SER A 778 58.00 -8.88 -31.49
CA SER A 778 56.78 -9.20 -30.74
C SER A 778 56.44 -8.05 -29.79
N GLY A 779 55.22 -7.53 -29.83
CA GLY A 779 54.75 -6.55 -28.86
C GLY A 779 53.28 -6.76 -28.54
N ASN A 780 52.91 -6.58 -27.27
CA ASN A 780 51.57 -6.84 -26.75
C ASN A 780 51.00 -5.60 -26.05
N GLU A 781 51.27 -4.43 -26.61
CA GLU A 781 50.79 -3.15 -26.09
C GLU A 781 50.24 -2.28 -27.21
N VAL A 782 49.27 -1.45 -26.86
CA VAL A 782 48.75 -0.39 -27.72
C VAL A 782 49.08 0.96 -27.11
N PHE A 783 49.29 1.95 -27.98
CA PHE A 783 49.68 3.31 -27.60
C PHE A 783 48.68 4.31 -28.14
N ILE A 784 48.32 5.30 -27.34
CA ILE A 784 47.48 6.43 -27.77
C ILE A 784 48.31 7.69 -27.66
N LEU A 785 48.44 8.40 -28.76
CA LEU A 785 49.25 9.62 -28.82
C LEU A 785 48.56 10.75 -28.06
N LEU A 786 49.20 11.29 -27.02
CA LEU A 786 48.70 12.39 -26.19
C LEU A 786 49.21 13.75 -26.66
N SER A 787 50.47 13.80 -27.11
CA SER A 787 51.11 14.98 -27.70
C SER A 787 52.30 14.55 -28.56
N GLY A 788 52.62 15.32 -29.60
CA GLY A 788 53.67 14.98 -30.56
C GLY A 788 53.15 14.23 -31.78
N GLU A 789 54.06 13.84 -32.66
CA GLU A 789 53.79 13.11 -33.91
C GLU A 789 54.77 11.94 -34.02
N VAL A 790 54.34 10.85 -34.66
CA VAL A 790 55.18 9.67 -34.92
C VAL A 790 55.28 9.41 -36.41
N SER A 791 56.44 8.96 -36.86
CA SER A 791 56.70 8.47 -38.22
C SER A 791 56.56 6.96 -38.26
N ILE A 792 55.81 6.43 -39.23
CA ILE A 792 55.63 5.01 -39.47
C ILE A 792 56.54 4.59 -40.63
N LEU A 793 57.53 3.75 -40.35
CA LEU A 793 58.50 3.23 -41.31
C LEU A 793 58.22 1.74 -41.56
N ARG A 794 58.32 1.30 -42.81
CA ARG A 794 58.24 -0.11 -43.19
C ARG A 794 59.41 -0.48 -44.06
N ARG A 795 60.00 -1.63 -43.79
CA ARG A 795 61.11 -2.17 -44.58
C ARG A 795 60.62 -2.64 -45.95
N ASP A 796 61.31 -2.23 -47.00
CA ASP A 796 61.05 -2.72 -48.36
C ASP A 796 61.76 -4.06 -48.64
N ASP A 797 61.57 -4.60 -49.86
CA ASP A 797 62.15 -5.87 -50.28
C ASP A 797 63.71 -5.85 -50.33
N GLU A 798 64.33 -4.66 -50.31
CA GLU A 798 65.77 -4.46 -50.31
C GLU A 798 66.34 -4.28 -48.90
N GLY A 799 65.48 -4.16 -47.89
CA GLY A 799 65.87 -4.05 -46.48
C GLY A 799 65.94 -2.62 -45.94
N GLU A 800 65.56 -1.61 -46.73
CA GLU A 800 65.63 -0.20 -46.37
C GLU A 800 64.32 0.29 -45.75
N ASP A 801 64.41 1.18 -44.74
CA ASP A 801 63.24 1.71 -44.04
C ASP A 801 62.58 2.83 -44.88
N ARG A 802 61.32 2.61 -45.29
CA ARG A 802 60.53 3.56 -46.08
C ARG A 802 59.41 4.19 -45.24
N LEU A 803 59.29 5.51 -45.28
CA LEU A 803 58.18 6.24 -44.65
C LEU A 803 56.84 5.91 -45.32
N VAL A 804 55.92 5.34 -44.54
CA VAL A 804 54.56 4.96 -44.94
C VAL A 804 53.56 6.07 -44.61
N GLY A 805 53.80 6.82 -43.53
CA GLY A 805 52.97 7.94 -43.11
C GLY A 805 53.38 8.48 -41.75
N THR A 806 52.68 9.52 -41.30
CA THR A 806 52.83 10.07 -39.96
C THR A 806 51.48 10.09 -39.25
N GLU A 807 51.48 9.94 -37.93
CA GLU A 807 50.28 9.92 -37.11
C GLU A 807 50.41 10.88 -35.92
N GLY A 808 49.31 11.58 -35.62
CA GLY A 808 49.25 12.61 -34.59
C GLY A 808 48.36 12.25 -33.39
N VAL A 809 48.19 13.22 -32.50
CA VAL A 809 47.40 13.12 -31.26
C VAL A 809 46.02 12.46 -31.47
N GLY A 810 45.64 11.56 -30.56
CA GLY A 810 44.38 10.81 -30.59
C GLY A 810 44.44 9.51 -31.40
N THR A 811 45.55 9.25 -32.10
CA THR A 811 45.72 8.02 -32.88
C THR A 811 46.10 6.85 -31.98
N LEU A 812 45.47 5.69 -32.24
CA LEU A 812 45.83 4.40 -31.65
C LEU A 812 46.87 3.70 -32.52
N ILE A 813 47.98 3.28 -31.92
CA ILE A 813 49.10 2.60 -32.57
C ILE A 813 49.30 1.22 -31.93
N GLY A 814 49.65 0.24 -32.76
CA GLY A 814 50.03 -1.10 -32.30
C GLY A 814 48.85 -2.04 -32.06
N GLU A 815 47.63 -1.64 -32.43
CA GLU A 815 46.41 -2.43 -32.24
C GLU A 815 46.42 -3.74 -33.04
N MET A 816 47.08 -3.76 -34.22
CA MET A 816 47.13 -4.94 -35.08
C MET A 816 47.80 -6.14 -34.40
N ALA A 817 48.95 -5.93 -33.75
CA ALA A 817 49.71 -7.00 -33.09
C ALA A 817 49.03 -7.56 -31.82
N VAL A 818 48.05 -6.83 -31.29
CA VAL A 818 47.23 -7.27 -30.14
C VAL A 818 45.99 -8.05 -30.60
N LEU A 819 45.43 -7.71 -31.76
CA LEU A 819 44.25 -8.37 -32.34
C LEU A 819 44.60 -9.66 -33.08
N ASP A 820 45.73 -9.64 -33.80
CA ASP A 820 46.33 -10.77 -34.48
C ASP A 820 47.75 -10.94 -33.93
N PRO A 821 48.12 -12.09 -33.33
CA PRO A 821 49.43 -12.31 -32.70
C PRO A 821 50.58 -12.45 -33.72
N SER A 822 50.58 -11.59 -34.73
CA SER A 822 51.64 -11.38 -35.69
C SER A 822 52.66 -10.36 -35.15
N PRO A 823 53.94 -10.42 -35.57
CA PRO A 823 54.93 -9.39 -35.22
C PRO A 823 54.48 -7.98 -35.64
N ARG A 824 55.07 -6.94 -35.03
CA ARG A 824 54.78 -5.54 -35.38
C ARG A 824 54.96 -5.32 -36.89
N ALA A 825 53.94 -4.75 -37.53
CA ALA A 825 53.86 -4.60 -38.98
C ALA A 825 54.71 -3.44 -39.56
N ALA A 826 55.19 -2.54 -38.70
CA ALA A 826 55.97 -1.37 -39.05
C ALA A 826 56.75 -0.87 -37.82
N THR A 827 57.85 -0.17 -38.05
CA THR A 827 58.60 0.58 -37.04
C THR A 827 57.94 1.94 -36.82
N VAL A 828 57.73 2.34 -35.57
CA VAL A 828 57.11 3.63 -35.22
C VAL A 828 58.08 4.44 -34.39
N ILE A 829 58.48 5.62 -34.90
CA ILE A 829 59.51 6.47 -34.30
C ILE A 829 58.93 7.83 -33.92
N ALA A 830 59.29 8.32 -32.74
CA ALA A 830 58.95 9.67 -32.28
C ALA A 830 59.65 10.74 -33.12
N THR A 831 58.89 11.72 -33.61
CA THR A 831 59.42 12.84 -34.40
C THR A 831 60.08 13.92 -33.52
N ALA A 832 60.57 14.99 -34.16
CA ALA A 832 61.20 16.12 -33.50
C ALA A 832 60.29 16.78 -32.45
N GLY A 833 60.77 16.83 -31.21
CA GLY A 833 60.03 17.36 -30.05
C GLY A 833 59.56 16.29 -29.07
N GLY A 834 59.80 15.00 -29.39
CA GLY A 834 59.39 13.87 -28.56
C GLY A 834 57.88 13.62 -28.61
N VAL A 835 57.44 12.48 -28.08
CA VAL A 835 56.02 12.10 -28.03
C VAL A 835 55.65 11.58 -26.65
N ARG A 836 54.44 11.95 -26.21
CA ARG A 836 53.84 11.45 -24.97
C ARG A 836 52.71 10.52 -25.33
N VAL A 837 52.66 9.35 -24.71
CA VAL A 837 51.67 8.33 -25.04
C VAL A 837 51.00 7.76 -23.81
N LEU A 838 49.77 7.29 -24.01
CA LEU A 838 49.08 6.42 -23.07
C LEU A 838 49.26 4.98 -23.54
N ARG A 839 50.07 4.21 -22.82
CA ARG A 839 50.35 2.79 -23.07
C ARG A 839 49.35 1.92 -22.33
N LEU A 840 48.72 1.00 -23.05
CA LEU A 840 47.79 0.02 -22.51
C LEU A 840 48.27 -1.39 -22.86
N ASN A 841 48.25 -2.30 -21.87
CA ASN A 841 48.55 -3.71 -22.09
C ASN A 841 47.48 -4.33 -23.02
N GLY A 842 47.91 -5.16 -23.96
CA GLY A 842 47.04 -5.86 -24.90
C GLY A 842 46.05 -6.82 -24.25
N GLU A 843 46.31 -7.31 -23.03
CA GLU A 843 45.30 -8.03 -22.24
C GLU A 843 44.11 -7.13 -21.88
N ALA A 844 44.36 -5.97 -21.27
CA ALA A 844 43.31 -5.00 -20.92
C ALA A 844 42.56 -4.48 -22.15
N PHE A 845 43.26 -4.34 -23.30
CA PHE A 845 42.62 -3.98 -24.55
C PHE A 845 41.67 -5.07 -25.08
N ARG A 846 42.07 -6.35 -24.99
CA ARG A 846 41.24 -7.49 -25.41
C ARG A 846 40.05 -7.71 -24.48
N GLU A 847 40.25 -7.61 -23.17
CA GLU A 847 39.17 -7.69 -22.18
C GLU A 847 38.10 -6.63 -22.47
N ALA A 848 38.51 -5.38 -22.70
CA ALA A 848 37.57 -4.31 -23.07
C ALA A 848 36.84 -4.58 -24.42
N LEU A 849 37.50 -5.25 -25.38
CA LEU A 849 36.89 -5.65 -26.66
C LEU A 849 35.85 -6.76 -26.49
N GLU A 850 36.07 -7.69 -25.57
CA GLU A 850 35.15 -8.78 -25.23
C GLU A 850 33.93 -8.25 -24.46
N ASP A 851 34.13 -7.30 -23.56
CA ASP A 851 33.09 -6.77 -22.67
C ASP A 851 32.15 -5.74 -23.34
N ASP A 852 32.63 -4.96 -24.32
CA ASP A 852 31.82 -3.92 -24.97
C ASP A 852 31.89 -4.00 -26.52
N PRO A 853 30.80 -4.45 -27.19
CA PRO A 853 30.72 -4.50 -28.66
C PRO A 853 30.97 -3.16 -29.37
N ALA A 854 30.83 -2.04 -28.67
CA ALA A 854 31.14 -0.72 -29.22
C ALA A 854 32.63 -0.55 -29.54
N ILE A 855 33.53 -1.17 -28.77
CA ILE A 855 34.98 -1.10 -29.02
C ILE A 855 35.33 -1.94 -30.24
N ALA A 856 34.80 -3.16 -30.36
CA ALA A 856 35.02 -4.00 -31.53
C ALA A 856 34.57 -3.30 -32.82
N SER A 857 33.41 -2.64 -32.77
CA SER A 857 32.90 -1.80 -33.87
C SER A 857 33.82 -0.60 -34.17
N GLY A 858 34.42 0.00 -33.14
CA GLY A 858 35.41 1.06 -33.27
C GLY A 858 36.69 0.60 -33.95
N VAL A 859 37.24 -0.54 -33.54
CA VAL A 859 38.41 -1.19 -34.16
C VAL A 859 38.15 -1.51 -35.62
N ILE A 860 37.04 -2.17 -35.95
CA ILE A 860 36.68 -2.51 -37.34
C ILE A 860 36.63 -1.25 -38.21
N ARG A 861 36.08 -0.14 -37.69
CA ARG A 861 36.01 1.13 -38.40
C ARG A 861 37.38 1.72 -38.65
N THR A 862 38.26 1.74 -37.64
CA THR A 862 39.63 2.24 -37.76
C THR A 862 40.43 1.42 -38.77
N LEU A 863 40.36 0.10 -38.71
CA LEU A 863 41.02 -0.80 -39.68
C LEU A 863 40.48 -0.58 -41.10
N ALA A 864 39.16 -0.43 -41.27
CA ALA A 864 38.54 -0.15 -42.57
C ALA A 864 38.88 1.26 -43.11
N GLN A 865 39.21 2.22 -42.26
CA GLN A 865 39.73 3.54 -42.67
C GLN A 865 41.18 3.42 -43.13
N ARG A 866 42.03 2.71 -42.38
CA ARG A 866 43.44 2.47 -42.74
C ARG A 866 43.58 1.69 -44.04
N LEU A 867 42.78 0.64 -44.26
CA LEU A 867 42.79 -0.12 -45.52
C LEU A 867 42.45 0.77 -46.74
N ARG A 868 41.51 1.71 -46.58
CA ARG A 868 41.15 2.69 -47.62
C ARG A 868 42.22 3.75 -47.88
N ALA A 869 43.16 3.96 -46.96
CA ALA A 869 44.28 4.88 -47.16
C ALA A 869 45.46 4.20 -47.88
N VAL A 870 45.51 2.86 -47.85
CA VAL A 870 46.57 2.03 -48.46
C VAL A 870 46.15 1.50 -49.85
N THR A 871 44.85 1.52 -50.15
CA THR A 871 44.28 1.21 -51.49
C THR A 871 43.93 2.49 -52.22
#